data_AF-A0A8H7H1R9-F1
#
_entry.id   AF-A0A8H7H1R9-F1
#
_cell.length_a   1.000
_cell.length_b   1.000
_cell.length_c   1.000
_cell.angle_alpha   90.00
_cell.angle_beta   90.00
_cell.angle_gamma   90.00
#
_symmetry.space_group_name_H-M   'P 1'
#
loop_
_entity.id
_entity.type
_entity.pdbx_description
1 polymer ?
#
loop_
_entity_poly.entity_id
_entity_poly.type
_entity_poly.pdbx_seq_one_letter_code
_entity_poly.pdbx_strand_id
1 'polypeptide(L)'
;MPPPSKKRKQYLDAAERATAGGIRKRAQLLDELCQPGQLGSHTENSEAERVGGINQPDLSTPKIPANGAPGPPLGTSSPVFSTNPETDLNDNSAHNDTLDHDTKSAYNRPPTAQEALYARSQIDAATRTCCCSGGYIYQDLDPTTCCRFTGMEACLNHFIRAGSKNFLAASICAAEGQDSGVPYARRLRQWIQTLIDTGDLPYFEHGWWNVSILEDEDIVRKIKIHLKKIGKLACAEDVVKFLADSETWDWLGVPKGISLRTAQRWMQRCGGFCWRKTPKGQYFDGHERDDVVKYRQETFLPFWRRLERFRTIYNEKGKPDLTRPMLLEPGKKPVIIWFHDESIFFANNRRIIRWVGENKHATPFKKGKGATIMVANFVSAEFGWLQGINGKSARVLFCPGVNRDGYFTCNWVVEQLENAIEIVKEAYPEYTHVFIYNNAPSHTKRPKDAITARQMPKKPVPVFPRPIVKNKQKIPAPRMEPGKLPDGRAQSFYFPDDHPEHPGWFKGMAEILQERGMDEIAEKPAQCRDFKCEEGRTDCCCRRALFCQPDFESRESTLEETAQKLGTEVVFLPKYHCELNPIEQCWGYAKEKYRKMPETNRESVMKQYVINAVDSVPLLSIRKFAARTQRFIDAYAMGRCGPEATEWATKMFRSHRQTPKYVDTERIFL
;
A
#
# COMPACT_ATOMS: atom_id res chain seq x y z
N MET A 1 -10.63 -10.07 70.95
CA MET A 1 -10.47 -9.96 69.48
C MET A 1 -11.59 -10.71 68.81
N PRO A 2 -12.34 -10.13 67.85
CA PRO A 2 -13.23 -10.90 67.01
C PRO A 2 -12.41 -11.72 65.98
N PRO A 3 -12.88 -12.91 65.58
CA PRO A 3 -12.19 -13.74 64.57
C PRO A 3 -12.19 -13.05 63.19
N PRO A 4 -11.19 -13.34 62.32
CA PRO A 4 -11.13 -12.77 60.98
C PRO A 4 -12.38 -13.13 60.18
N SER A 5 -12.89 -12.17 59.40
CA SER A 5 -14.07 -12.37 58.58
C SER A 5 -13.87 -13.55 57.61
N LYS A 6 -14.96 -14.27 57.30
CA LYS A 6 -14.97 -15.41 56.37
C LYS A 6 -14.36 -15.05 55.00
N LYS A 7 -14.41 -13.77 54.62
CA LYS A 7 -13.79 -13.20 53.42
C LYS A 7 -12.26 -13.16 53.50
N ARG A 8 -11.67 -12.75 54.63
CA ARG A 8 -10.21 -12.69 54.82
C ARG A 8 -9.56 -14.07 54.73
N LYS A 9 -10.23 -15.11 55.24
CA LYS A 9 -9.76 -16.49 55.16
C LYS A 9 -9.76 -17.02 53.71
N GLN A 10 -10.81 -16.72 52.94
CA GLN A 10 -10.87 -17.09 51.52
C GLN A 10 -9.80 -16.41 50.66
N TYR A 11 -9.42 -15.17 50.98
CA TYR A 11 -8.35 -14.46 50.28
C TYR A 11 -6.97 -15.07 50.56
N LEU A 12 -6.67 -15.41 51.82
CA LEU A 12 -5.41 -16.08 52.18
C LEU A 12 -5.29 -17.46 51.51
N ASP A 13 -6.38 -18.25 51.52
CA ASP A 13 -6.43 -19.57 50.86
C ASP A 13 -6.31 -19.47 49.32
N ALA A 14 -6.75 -18.37 48.72
CA ALA A 14 -6.63 -18.14 47.26
C ALA A 14 -5.21 -17.70 46.87
N ALA A 15 -4.58 -16.86 47.70
CA ALA A 15 -3.20 -16.41 47.50
C ALA A 15 -2.21 -17.59 47.59
N GLU A 16 -2.33 -18.45 48.60
CA GLU A 16 -1.45 -19.62 48.76
C GLU A 16 -1.56 -20.61 47.57
N ARG A 17 -2.76 -20.80 47.02
CA ARG A 17 -2.97 -21.66 45.83
C ARG A 17 -2.32 -21.10 44.56
N ALA A 18 -2.33 -19.78 44.38
CA ALA A 18 -1.71 -19.12 43.24
C ALA A 18 -0.17 -19.22 43.30
N THR A 19 0.42 -19.07 44.48
CA THR A 19 1.87 -19.17 44.68
C THR A 19 2.37 -20.60 44.47
N ALA A 20 1.64 -21.61 44.96
CA ALA A 20 1.97 -23.03 44.76
C ALA A 20 1.92 -23.45 43.28
N GLY A 21 0.95 -22.93 42.50
CA GLY A 21 0.83 -23.19 41.06
C GLY A 21 1.94 -22.55 40.23
N GLY A 22 2.39 -21.33 40.60
CA GLY A 22 3.50 -20.64 39.95
C GLY A 22 4.86 -21.33 40.18
N ILE A 23 5.09 -21.86 41.38
CA ILE A 23 6.33 -22.58 41.73
C ILE A 23 6.43 -23.91 40.96
N ARG A 24 5.32 -24.67 40.84
CA ARG A 24 5.28 -25.91 40.04
C ARG A 24 5.56 -25.67 38.55
N LYS A 25 4.99 -24.62 37.96
CA LYS A 25 5.21 -24.28 36.54
C LYS A 25 6.65 -23.86 36.25
N ARG A 26 7.30 -23.13 37.18
CA ARG A 26 8.69 -22.70 37.04
C ARG A 26 9.67 -23.87 37.14
N ALA A 27 9.34 -24.91 37.92
CA ALA A 27 10.13 -26.14 38.00
C ALA A 27 10.04 -26.99 36.72
N GLN A 28 8.83 -27.14 36.13
CA GLN A 28 8.66 -27.87 34.86
C GLN A 28 9.35 -27.19 33.67
N LEU A 29 9.31 -25.85 33.60
CA LEU A 29 9.96 -25.08 32.53
C LEU A 29 11.50 -25.17 32.58
N LEU A 30 12.07 -25.36 33.77
CA LEU A 30 13.53 -25.51 33.93
C LEU A 30 14.01 -26.92 33.52
N ASP A 31 13.15 -27.93 33.64
CA ASP A 31 13.43 -29.30 33.18
C ASP A 31 13.35 -29.43 31.65
N GLU A 32 12.38 -28.77 31.01
CA GLU A 32 12.21 -28.80 29.54
C GLU A 32 13.32 -28.06 28.78
N LEU A 33 13.93 -27.04 29.40
CA LEU A 33 15.05 -26.28 28.81
C LEU A 33 16.39 -27.01 28.84
N CYS A 34 16.48 -28.19 29.48
CA CYS A 34 17.73 -28.96 29.65
C CYS A 34 17.90 -30.15 28.69
N GLN A 35 17.07 -30.35 27.66
CA GLN A 35 17.27 -31.44 26.68
C GLN A 35 17.67 -30.95 25.27
N PRO A 36 18.81 -31.42 24.71
CA PRO A 36 19.24 -31.04 23.37
C PRO A 36 18.74 -31.97 22.25
N GLY A 37 17.94 -31.39 21.33
CA GLY A 37 18.03 -31.58 19.88
C GLY A 37 17.30 -32.75 19.20
N GLN A 38 16.49 -32.44 18.18
CA GLN A 38 16.58 -33.10 16.85
C GLN A 38 15.82 -32.35 15.75
N LEU A 39 16.50 -32.14 14.62
CA LEU A 39 16.00 -31.62 13.34
C LEU A 39 15.14 -32.69 12.62
N GLY A 40 14.10 -32.25 11.90
CA GLY A 40 13.35 -33.09 10.95
C GLY A 40 12.61 -32.26 9.90
N SER A 41 13.10 -32.31 8.67
CA SER A 41 12.56 -31.75 7.42
C SER A 41 11.26 -32.42 6.98
N HIS A 42 10.28 -31.69 6.43
CA HIS A 42 9.38 -32.25 5.40
C HIS A 42 8.82 -31.18 4.45
N THR A 43 9.00 -31.49 3.16
CA THR A 43 8.44 -30.90 1.93
C THR A 43 6.95 -31.21 1.77
N GLU A 44 6.14 -30.28 1.23
CA GLU A 44 4.82 -30.61 0.70
C GLU A 44 4.56 -29.98 -0.68
N ASN A 45 4.03 -30.86 -1.53
CA ASN A 45 3.73 -30.72 -2.94
C ASN A 45 2.44 -29.94 -3.21
N SER A 46 2.41 -29.38 -4.42
CA SER A 46 1.25 -28.85 -5.13
C SER A 46 0.17 -29.90 -5.40
N GLU A 47 -1.10 -29.50 -5.38
CA GLU A 47 -2.07 -30.03 -6.33
C GLU A 47 -3.22 -29.05 -6.58
N ALA A 48 -3.68 -29.06 -7.84
CA ALA A 48 -4.60 -28.13 -8.46
C ALA A 48 -5.83 -28.90 -8.92
N GLU A 49 -7.03 -28.34 -8.76
CA GLU A 49 -8.22 -28.86 -9.44
C GLU A 49 -9.06 -27.77 -10.09
N ARG A 50 -9.48 -28.08 -11.33
CA ARG A 50 -10.42 -27.39 -12.20
C ARG A 50 -11.76 -28.13 -12.12
N VAL A 51 -12.89 -27.41 -12.14
CA VAL A 51 -14.16 -27.78 -12.83
C VAL A 51 -14.91 -26.45 -13.07
N GLY A 52 -15.27 -26.01 -14.29
CA GLY A 52 -16.48 -26.39 -15.07
C GLY A 52 -17.76 -25.91 -14.35
N GLY A 53 -18.72 -25.14 -14.85
CA GLY A 53 -19.20 -24.84 -16.19
C GLY A 53 -20.75 -24.89 -16.17
N ILE A 54 -21.40 -23.97 -16.88
CA ILE A 54 -22.79 -24.02 -17.42
C ILE A 54 -23.98 -23.64 -16.49
N ASN A 55 -24.68 -22.52 -16.77
CA ASN A 55 -26.05 -22.45 -17.34
C ASN A 55 -26.70 -21.05 -17.26
N GLN A 56 -27.26 -20.60 -18.39
CA GLN A 56 -28.32 -19.58 -18.52
C GLN A 56 -29.69 -20.26 -18.35
N PRO A 57 -30.76 -19.52 -17.99
CA PRO A 57 -31.73 -18.99 -18.98
C PRO A 57 -32.33 -17.64 -18.51
N ASP A 58 -33.36 -16.99 -19.04
CA ASP A 58 -33.88 -16.64 -20.37
C ASP A 58 -34.90 -15.49 -20.10
N LEU A 59 -35.27 -14.75 -21.14
CA LEU A 59 -36.12 -13.55 -21.21
C LEU A 59 -37.53 -13.63 -20.58
N SER A 60 -37.99 -12.51 -20.00
CA SER A 60 -39.36 -11.98 -20.22
C SER A 60 -39.57 -10.60 -19.60
N THR A 61 -40.05 -9.65 -20.41
CA THR A 61 -40.72 -8.39 -20.02
C THR A 61 -42.21 -8.63 -19.82
N PRO A 62 -42.95 -7.86 -18.96
CA PRO A 62 -43.77 -6.76 -19.53
C PRO A 62 -44.14 -5.56 -18.61
N LYS A 63 -44.34 -4.40 -19.29
CA LYS A 63 -45.39 -3.35 -19.20
C LYS A 63 -45.65 -2.47 -17.94
N ILE A 64 -45.78 -1.17 -18.24
CA ILE A 64 -46.26 0.01 -17.47
C ILE A 64 -47.80 0.15 -17.67
N PRO A 65 -48.60 0.79 -16.77
CA PRO A 65 -48.98 2.24 -16.84
C PRO A 65 -49.01 2.91 -15.43
N ALA A 66 -48.70 4.20 -15.16
CA ALA A 66 -49.14 5.53 -15.62
C ALA A 66 -50.02 6.28 -14.59
N ASN A 67 -49.70 7.58 -14.41
CA ASN A 67 -50.48 8.74 -13.92
C ASN A 67 -50.48 9.17 -12.44
N GLY A 68 -50.24 10.48 -12.24
CA GLY A 68 -50.67 11.27 -11.09
C GLY A 68 -49.74 12.43 -10.66
N ALA A 69 -49.84 13.61 -11.31
CA ALA A 69 -49.35 14.91 -10.80
C ALA A 69 -50.38 15.51 -9.77
N PRO A 70 -50.29 16.76 -9.21
CA PRO A 70 -49.29 17.84 -9.35
C PRO A 70 -48.94 18.69 -8.07
N GLY A 71 -47.82 19.43 -8.13
CA GLY A 71 -47.62 20.80 -7.57
C GLY A 71 -47.40 21.02 -6.04
N PRO A 72 -47.17 22.27 -5.57
CA PRO A 72 -45.88 23.02 -5.59
C PRO A 72 -45.48 23.53 -4.16
N PRO A 73 -44.92 24.75 -3.92
CA PRO A 73 -43.48 25.04 -3.84
C PRO A 73 -42.99 25.72 -2.53
N LEU A 74 -41.67 26.01 -2.49
CA LEU A 74 -40.99 27.15 -1.83
C LEU A 74 -40.97 27.25 -0.28
N GLY A 75 -39.79 27.52 0.27
CA GLY A 75 -39.67 28.06 1.64
C GLY A 75 -38.32 27.85 2.31
N THR A 76 -37.34 28.66 1.94
CA THR A 76 -36.04 28.82 2.60
C THR A 76 -36.18 29.25 4.07
N SER A 77 -35.39 28.68 4.98
CA SER A 77 -34.91 29.42 6.15
C SER A 77 -33.64 28.81 6.75
N SER A 78 -32.63 29.66 6.90
CA SER A 78 -31.65 29.60 7.98
C SER A 78 -31.67 31.00 8.60
N PRO A 79 -31.48 31.11 9.92
CA PRO A 79 -30.48 32.08 10.33
C PRO A 79 -29.55 31.59 11.44
N VAL A 80 -28.38 32.21 11.36
CA VAL A 80 -27.22 32.27 12.24
C VAL A 80 -27.58 32.79 13.64
N PHE A 81 -26.94 32.25 14.68
CA PHE A 81 -26.91 32.82 16.03
C PHE A 81 -25.54 33.43 16.32
N SER A 82 -25.55 34.63 16.90
CA SER A 82 -24.39 35.42 17.31
C SER A 82 -24.41 35.64 18.82
N THR A 83 -23.21 35.52 19.42
CA THR A 83 -22.60 36.16 20.62
C THR A 83 -23.43 36.54 21.88
N ASN A 84 -22.91 36.07 23.04
CA ASN A 84 -23.14 36.46 24.45
C ASN A 84 -22.74 37.93 24.76
N PRO A 85 -22.74 38.50 26.01
CA PRO A 85 -23.09 38.00 27.37
C PRO A 85 -23.90 38.98 28.27
N GLU A 86 -24.36 38.54 29.45
CA GLU A 86 -24.09 39.13 30.79
C GLU A 86 -25.09 38.65 31.87
N THR A 87 -24.62 38.78 33.10
CA THR A 87 -25.03 38.27 34.41
C THR A 87 -26.41 38.68 34.90
N ASP A 88 -27.08 37.81 35.69
CA ASP A 88 -27.65 38.21 36.98
C ASP A 88 -28.01 37.03 37.89
N LEU A 89 -27.95 37.32 39.20
CA LEU A 89 -28.09 36.45 40.35
C LEU A 89 -29.56 36.23 40.76
N ASN A 90 -29.78 35.12 41.49
CA ASN A 90 -30.98 34.70 42.24
C ASN A 90 -32.22 34.29 41.43
N ASP A 91 -32.69 33.05 41.62
CA ASP A 91 -33.70 32.76 42.65
C ASP A 91 -33.90 31.24 42.85
N ASN A 92 -34.40 30.92 44.03
CA ASN A 92 -34.77 29.61 44.54
C ASN A 92 -35.80 28.90 43.65
N SER A 93 -35.60 27.60 43.42
CA SER A 93 -36.76 26.70 43.41
C SER A 93 -36.39 25.33 43.98
N ALA A 94 -37.09 25.01 45.07
CA ALA A 94 -37.14 23.71 45.67
C ALA A 94 -37.84 22.74 44.71
N HIS A 95 -37.23 21.57 44.50
CA HIS A 95 -38.01 20.36 44.29
C HIS A 95 -37.45 19.25 45.18
N ASN A 96 -38.29 18.89 46.15
CA ASN A 96 -38.23 17.67 46.95
C ASN A 96 -38.15 16.46 46.03
N ASP A 97 -37.14 15.62 46.24
CA ASP A 97 -37.32 14.18 46.11
C ASP A 97 -36.98 13.53 47.46
N THR A 98 -38.04 12.97 48.03
CA THR A 98 -38.12 12.17 49.25
C THR A 98 -37.16 10.99 49.21
N LEU A 99 -36.16 11.00 50.10
CA LEU A 99 -35.41 9.81 50.51
C LEU A 99 -35.23 9.82 52.02
N ASP A 100 -36.03 8.98 52.66
CA ASP A 100 -35.78 8.16 53.86
C ASP A 100 -34.89 8.77 54.95
N HIS A 101 -35.53 9.26 56.00
CA HIS A 101 -34.93 10.12 57.03
C HIS A 101 -34.23 9.35 58.18
N ASP A 102 -34.07 8.02 58.08
CA ASP A 102 -33.62 7.20 59.23
C ASP A 102 -32.24 6.51 59.11
N THR A 103 -31.42 6.81 58.08
CA THR A 103 -30.05 6.24 57.97
C THR A 103 -28.90 7.26 58.00
N LYS A 104 -29.19 8.57 58.11
CA LYS A 104 -28.16 9.64 58.08
C LYS A 104 -27.44 9.91 59.42
N SER A 105 -27.79 9.23 60.50
CA SER A 105 -27.28 9.54 61.85
C SER A 105 -25.97 8.81 62.23
N ALA A 106 -25.63 7.67 61.60
CA ALA A 106 -24.48 6.86 62.04
C ALA A 106 -23.12 7.30 61.48
N TYR A 107 -23.06 7.85 60.25
CA TYR A 107 -21.80 8.06 59.52
C TYR A 107 -21.13 9.43 59.71
N ASN A 108 -21.65 10.27 60.60
CA ASN A 108 -21.16 11.65 60.79
C ASN A 108 -20.67 11.95 62.22
N ARG A 109 -20.59 10.96 63.10
CA ARG A 109 -19.97 11.20 64.41
C ARG A 109 -18.46 11.41 64.24
N PRO A 110 -17.88 12.50 64.76
CA PRO A 110 -16.42 12.63 64.79
C PRO A 110 -15.84 11.51 65.67
N PRO A 111 -14.70 10.89 65.29
CA PRO A 111 -14.03 9.91 66.13
C PRO A 111 -13.69 10.49 67.51
N THR A 112 -13.78 9.69 68.55
CA THR A 112 -13.16 10.02 69.84
C THR A 112 -11.63 10.04 69.71
N ALA A 113 -10.94 10.67 70.66
CA ALA A 113 -9.47 10.70 70.67
C ALA A 113 -8.86 9.28 70.64
N GLN A 114 -9.50 8.34 71.35
CA GLN A 114 -9.06 6.94 71.41
C GLN A 114 -9.33 6.20 70.10
N GLU A 115 -10.49 6.38 69.49
CA GLU A 115 -10.82 5.81 68.18
C GLU A 115 -9.90 6.36 67.07
N ALA A 116 -9.54 7.65 67.12
CA ALA A 116 -8.61 8.25 66.16
C ALA A 116 -7.18 7.69 66.29
N LEU A 117 -6.70 7.49 67.53
CA LEU A 117 -5.39 6.86 67.78
C LEU A 117 -5.38 5.39 67.34
N TYR A 118 -6.46 4.66 67.61
CA TYR A 118 -6.63 3.28 67.17
C TYR A 118 -6.62 3.19 65.63
N ALA A 119 -7.45 3.97 64.94
CA ALA A 119 -7.52 3.99 63.48
C ALA A 119 -6.16 4.32 62.86
N ARG A 120 -5.42 5.29 63.42
CA ARG A 120 -4.07 5.64 62.95
C ARG A 120 -3.10 4.46 63.12
N SER A 121 -3.15 3.75 64.24
CA SER A 121 -2.28 2.59 64.46
C SER A 121 -2.55 1.44 63.49
N GLN A 122 -3.81 1.24 63.08
CA GLN A 122 -4.17 0.22 62.10
C GLN A 122 -3.66 0.56 60.70
N ILE A 123 -3.78 1.84 60.29
CA ILE A 123 -3.22 2.31 59.02
C ILE A 123 -1.70 2.19 59.03
N ASP A 124 -1.05 2.55 60.13
CA ASP A 124 0.41 2.46 60.29
C ASP A 124 0.91 1.02 60.14
N ALA A 125 0.27 0.07 60.84
CA ALA A 125 0.59 -1.35 60.76
C ALA A 125 0.33 -1.96 59.37
N ALA A 126 -0.64 -1.43 58.63
CA ALA A 126 -0.94 -1.85 57.26
C ALA A 126 -0.02 -1.21 56.21
N THR A 127 0.62 -0.08 56.54
CA THR A 127 1.51 0.63 55.61
C THR A 127 2.96 0.20 55.82
N ARG A 128 3.36 -0.11 57.06
CA ARG A 128 4.74 -0.46 57.40
C ARG A 128 4.84 -1.39 58.61
N THR A 129 5.92 -2.17 58.63
CA THR A 129 6.28 -3.06 59.75
C THR A 129 7.56 -2.56 60.42
N CYS A 130 7.56 -2.43 61.74
CA CYS A 130 8.74 -2.06 62.52
C CYS A 130 9.68 -3.25 62.69
N CYS A 131 10.97 -3.08 62.38
CA CYS A 131 11.99 -4.10 62.56
C CYS A 131 12.63 -4.03 63.95
N CYS A 132 13.01 -5.20 64.49
CA CYS A 132 13.66 -5.33 65.79
C CYS A 132 14.97 -4.55 65.91
N SER A 133 15.61 -4.23 64.78
CA SER A 133 16.88 -3.50 64.66
C SER A 133 16.73 -1.97 64.61
N GLY A 134 15.51 -1.44 64.70
CA GLY A 134 15.22 -0.01 64.48
C GLY A 134 15.14 0.30 62.98
N GLY A 135 13.93 0.55 62.47
CA GLY A 135 13.65 0.83 61.06
C GLY A 135 12.27 0.34 60.63
N TYR A 136 11.79 0.80 59.47
CA TYR A 136 10.49 0.43 58.92
C TYR A 136 10.63 -0.22 57.54
N ILE A 137 9.92 -1.32 57.31
CA ILE A 137 9.71 -1.90 55.98
C ILE A 137 8.30 -1.51 55.52
N TYR A 138 8.20 -0.81 54.40
CA TYR A 138 6.91 -0.45 53.80
C TYR A 138 6.31 -1.63 53.05
N GLN A 139 4.98 -1.80 53.15
CA GLN A 139 4.26 -2.84 52.41
C GLN A 139 4.08 -2.40 50.95
N ASP A 140 4.13 -3.35 50.02
CA ASP A 140 3.91 -3.12 48.58
C ASP A 140 2.40 -2.98 48.30
N LEU A 141 1.90 -1.74 48.41
CA LEU A 141 0.50 -1.39 48.23
C LEU A 141 0.28 -0.71 46.88
N ASP A 142 -0.85 -1.00 46.21
CA ASP A 142 -1.18 -0.35 44.96
C ASP A 142 -1.30 1.19 45.14
N PRO A 143 -1.04 2.00 44.10
CA PRO A 143 -1.03 3.45 44.21
C PRO A 143 -2.34 4.03 44.76
N THR A 144 -3.48 3.39 44.49
CA THR A 144 -4.78 3.88 44.95
C THR A 144 -4.98 3.60 46.44
N THR A 145 -4.62 2.41 46.90
CA THR A 145 -4.63 2.08 48.34
C THR A 145 -3.64 2.96 49.11
N CYS A 146 -2.44 3.20 48.58
CA CYS A 146 -1.47 4.14 49.15
C CYS A 146 -2.08 5.54 49.33
N CYS A 147 -2.67 6.12 48.28
CA CYS A 147 -3.29 7.45 48.37
C CYS A 147 -4.40 7.53 49.41
N ARG A 148 -5.24 6.48 49.51
CA ARG A 148 -6.31 6.39 50.52
C ARG A 148 -5.75 6.39 51.94
N PHE A 149 -4.76 5.54 52.20
CA PHE A 149 -4.16 5.41 53.54
C PHE A 149 -3.46 6.70 53.95
N THR A 150 -2.66 7.31 53.06
CA THR A 150 -2.02 8.61 53.29
C THR A 150 -3.05 9.70 53.60
N GLY A 151 -4.19 9.71 52.90
CA GLY A 151 -5.24 10.71 53.12
C GLY A 151 -5.95 10.53 54.46
N MET A 152 -6.22 9.28 54.84
CA MET A 152 -6.79 8.95 56.15
C MET A 152 -5.81 9.27 57.28
N GLU A 153 -4.53 8.94 57.12
CA GLU A 153 -3.49 9.23 58.10
C GLU A 153 -3.32 10.75 58.30
N ALA A 154 -3.27 11.53 57.21
CA ALA A 154 -3.20 12.98 57.28
C ALA A 154 -4.42 13.57 58.02
N CYS A 155 -5.63 13.12 57.68
CA CYS A 155 -6.86 13.53 58.35
C CYS A 155 -6.83 13.26 59.86
N LEU A 156 -6.44 12.04 60.25
CA LEU A 156 -6.32 11.65 61.67
C LEU A 156 -5.23 12.45 62.38
N ASN A 157 -4.09 12.70 61.74
CA ASN A 157 -3.01 13.50 62.33
C ASN A 157 -3.43 14.96 62.56
N HIS A 158 -4.13 15.59 61.60
CA HIS A 158 -4.69 16.93 61.79
C HIS A 158 -5.72 16.96 62.91
N PHE A 159 -6.60 15.95 62.98
CA PHE A 159 -7.62 15.86 64.01
C PHE A 159 -7.03 15.66 65.42
N ILE A 160 -6.04 14.78 65.58
CA ILE A 160 -5.35 14.53 66.85
C ILE A 160 -4.58 15.78 67.30
N ARG A 161 -3.86 16.45 66.40
CA ARG A 161 -3.12 17.70 66.70
C ARG A 161 -4.04 18.85 67.12
N ALA A 162 -5.26 18.89 66.60
CA ALA A 162 -6.28 19.86 66.99
C ALA A 162 -6.99 19.52 68.33
N GLY A 163 -6.45 18.59 69.12
CA GLY A 163 -7.04 18.17 70.39
C GLY A 163 -8.32 17.35 70.23
N SER A 164 -8.42 16.59 69.13
CA SER A 164 -9.60 15.78 68.77
C SER A 164 -10.89 16.61 68.62
N LYS A 165 -10.73 17.83 68.10
CA LYS A 165 -11.83 18.73 67.72
C LYS A 165 -11.80 18.98 66.20
N ASN A 166 -12.94 19.39 65.64
CA ASN A 166 -13.05 19.83 64.24
C ASN A 166 -12.67 18.78 63.17
N PHE A 167 -13.20 17.56 63.27
CA PHE A 167 -12.95 16.47 62.30
C PHE A 167 -13.27 16.85 60.84
N LEU A 168 -14.30 17.67 60.63
CA LEU A 168 -14.65 18.19 59.32
C LEU A 168 -13.51 19.03 58.71
N ALA A 169 -12.93 19.96 59.48
CA ALA A 169 -11.81 20.78 59.02
C ALA A 169 -10.57 19.92 58.75
N ALA A 170 -10.25 18.96 59.64
CA ALA A 170 -9.12 18.04 59.45
C ALA A 170 -9.22 17.23 58.15
N SER A 171 -10.43 16.77 57.80
CA SER A 171 -10.66 16.03 56.55
C SER A 171 -10.59 16.90 55.30
N ILE A 172 -10.92 18.19 55.39
CA ILE A 172 -10.79 19.13 54.28
C ILE A 172 -9.32 19.43 54.04
N CYS A 173 -8.56 19.77 55.10
CA CYS A 173 -7.12 20.01 54.99
C CYS A 173 -6.36 18.79 54.43
N ALA A 174 -6.74 17.58 54.84
CA ALA A 174 -6.13 16.35 54.32
C ALA A 174 -6.45 16.09 52.83
N ALA A 175 -7.65 16.47 52.37
CA ALA A 175 -8.01 16.38 50.96
C ALA A 175 -7.29 17.44 50.12
N GLU A 176 -7.23 18.69 50.60
CA GLU A 176 -6.49 19.79 49.95
C GLU A 176 -5.01 19.46 49.82
N GLY A 177 -4.40 18.86 50.85
CA GLY A 177 -3.01 18.38 50.80
C GLY A 177 -2.75 17.25 49.78
N GLN A 178 -3.79 16.67 49.19
CA GLN A 178 -3.73 15.70 48.09
C GLN A 178 -4.34 16.26 46.79
N ASP A 179 -4.37 17.59 46.62
CA ASP A 179 -4.97 18.28 45.47
C ASP A 179 -6.41 17.81 45.17
N SER A 180 -7.18 17.49 46.22
CA SER A 180 -8.51 16.90 46.12
C SER A 180 -9.58 17.75 46.82
N GLY A 181 -10.80 17.74 46.27
CA GLY A 181 -11.90 18.58 46.76
C GLY A 181 -12.78 17.96 47.86
N VAL A 182 -13.82 18.70 48.27
CA VAL A 182 -14.81 18.34 49.30
C VAL A 182 -15.40 16.92 49.18
N PRO A 183 -15.67 16.36 47.97
CA PRO A 183 -16.15 14.98 47.85
C PRO A 183 -15.16 13.95 48.39
N TYR A 184 -13.85 14.17 48.22
CA TYR A 184 -12.82 13.28 48.73
C TYR A 184 -12.70 13.37 50.25
N ALA A 185 -12.77 14.58 50.82
CA ALA A 185 -12.84 14.77 52.27
C ALA A 185 -14.01 13.99 52.91
N ARG A 186 -15.17 13.93 52.22
CA ARG A 186 -16.31 13.11 52.67
C ARG A 186 -15.98 11.61 52.68
N ARG A 187 -15.28 11.11 51.65
CA ARG A 187 -14.85 9.71 51.58
C ARG A 187 -13.82 9.38 52.67
N LEU A 188 -12.88 10.29 52.96
CA LEU A 188 -11.93 10.11 54.06
C LEU A 188 -12.65 9.89 55.39
N ARG A 189 -13.67 10.71 55.69
CA ARG A 189 -14.49 10.54 56.91
C ARG A 189 -15.23 9.21 56.92
N GLN A 190 -15.82 8.81 55.78
CA GLN A 190 -16.51 7.53 55.65
C GLN A 190 -15.55 6.36 55.87
N TRP A 191 -14.38 6.36 55.26
CA TRP A 191 -13.39 5.29 55.42
C TRP A 191 -12.85 5.20 56.84
N ILE A 192 -12.60 6.34 57.50
CA ILE A 192 -12.18 6.36 58.90
C ILE A 192 -13.29 5.81 59.79
N GLN A 193 -14.55 6.18 59.53
CA GLN A 193 -15.68 5.67 60.29
C GLN A 193 -15.87 4.16 60.09
N THR A 194 -15.79 3.68 58.85
CA THR A 194 -15.83 2.23 58.55
C THR A 194 -14.71 1.48 59.25
N LEU A 195 -13.48 2.01 59.23
CA LEU A 195 -12.35 1.41 59.95
C LEU A 195 -12.60 1.34 61.46
N ILE A 196 -13.20 2.38 62.06
CA ILE A 196 -13.54 2.39 63.49
C ILE A 196 -14.64 1.38 63.80
N ASP A 197 -15.68 1.31 62.97
CA ASP A 197 -16.87 0.52 63.25
C ASP A 197 -16.69 -0.98 62.92
N THR A 198 -15.94 -1.32 61.86
CA THR A 198 -15.78 -2.71 61.39
C THR A 198 -14.36 -3.25 61.55
N GLY A 199 -13.36 -2.38 61.71
CA GLY A 199 -11.94 -2.77 61.70
C GLY A 199 -11.36 -2.99 60.29
N ASP A 200 -12.15 -2.76 59.24
CA ASP A 200 -11.71 -2.98 57.85
C ASP A 200 -11.04 -1.73 57.26
N LEU A 201 -9.88 -1.94 56.63
CA LEU A 201 -9.18 -0.89 55.89
C LEU A 201 -9.69 -0.81 54.43
N PRO A 202 -9.77 0.38 53.83
CA PRO A 202 -10.36 0.58 52.50
C PRO A 202 -9.38 0.26 51.36
N TYR A 203 -8.95 -1.00 51.27
CA TYR A 203 -8.16 -1.49 50.14
C TYR A 203 -8.90 -1.23 48.81
N PHE A 204 -8.14 -0.96 47.75
CA PHE A 204 -8.69 -0.80 46.41
C PHE A 204 -9.12 -2.15 45.84
N GLU A 205 -10.40 -2.49 45.96
CA GLU A 205 -10.99 -3.68 45.33
C GLU A 205 -11.50 -3.36 43.92
N HIS A 206 -10.64 -3.50 42.90
CA HIS A 206 -11.10 -3.64 41.52
C HIS A 206 -10.35 -4.77 40.80
N GLY A 207 -11.15 -5.74 40.33
CA GLY A 207 -10.68 -7.06 39.92
C GLY A 207 -10.07 -7.14 38.53
N TRP A 208 -9.25 -8.18 38.35
CA TRP A 208 -8.52 -8.56 37.14
C TRP A 208 -9.42 -9.10 36.00
N TRP A 209 -10.57 -8.49 35.75
CA TRP A 209 -11.53 -8.97 34.75
C TRP A 209 -11.37 -8.31 33.37
N ASN A 210 -10.42 -7.38 33.22
CA ASN A 210 -10.25 -6.57 32.00
C ASN A 210 -8.92 -6.81 31.25
N VAL A 211 -8.06 -7.69 31.74
CA VAL A 211 -6.86 -8.09 30.99
C VAL A 211 -7.32 -9.07 29.92
N SER A 212 -7.37 -8.59 28.68
CA SER A 212 -7.71 -9.46 27.56
C SER A 212 -6.67 -10.58 27.49
N ILE A 213 -7.08 -11.82 27.23
CA ILE A 213 -6.13 -12.91 26.96
C ILE A 213 -5.20 -12.61 25.77
N LEU A 214 -5.57 -11.64 24.93
CA LEU A 214 -4.71 -11.10 23.88
C LEU A 214 -3.60 -10.16 24.38
N GLU A 215 -3.48 -9.95 25.69
CA GLU A 215 -2.33 -9.29 26.33
C GLU A 215 -1.20 -10.29 26.56
N ASP A 216 -1.49 -11.59 26.51
CA ASP A 216 -0.49 -12.63 26.37
C ASP A 216 0.03 -12.64 24.92
N GLU A 217 1.27 -12.17 24.74
CA GLU A 217 1.92 -12.10 23.44
C GLU A 217 2.13 -13.48 22.79
N ASP A 218 2.24 -14.55 23.57
CA ASP A 218 2.46 -15.90 23.07
C ASP A 218 1.17 -16.44 22.44
N ILE A 219 0.02 -16.19 23.06
CA ILE A 219 -1.31 -16.51 22.52
C ILE A 219 -1.55 -15.74 21.20
N VAL A 220 -1.25 -14.44 21.17
CA VAL A 220 -1.35 -13.63 19.95
C VAL A 220 -0.42 -14.15 18.85
N ARG A 221 0.81 -14.53 19.18
CA ARG A 221 1.79 -15.06 18.22
C ARG A 221 1.30 -16.37 17.61
N LYS A 222 0.71 -17.26 18.40
CA LYS A 222 0.23 -18.57 17.94
C LYS A 222 -1.00 -18.45 17.05
N ILE A 223 -1.95 -17.57 17.40
CA ILE A 223 -3.08 -17.24 16.52
C ILE A 223 -2.57 -16.68 15.18
N LYS A 224 -1.56 -15.80 15.19
CA LYS A 224 -0.95 -15.26 13.96
C LYS A 224 -0.30 -16.35 13.10
N ILE A 225 0.41 -17.30 13.70
CA ILE A 225 1.04 -18.43 12.99
C ILE A 225 -0.04 -19.31 12.35
N HIS A 226 -1.11 -19.61 13.08
CA HIS A 226 -2.23 -20.41 12.58
C HIS A 226 -2.92 -19.74 11.38
N LEU A 227 -3.26 -18.45 11.50
CA LEU A 227 -3.85 -17.67 10.40
C LEU A 227 -2.93 -17.60 9.17
N LYS A 228 -1.60 -17.49 9.38
CA LYS A 228 -0.61 -17.53 8.29
C LYS A 228 -0.58 -18.89 7.60
N LYS A 229 -0.70 -20.00 8.34
CA LYS A 229 -0.72 -21.37 7.78
C LYS A 229 -1.92 -21.58 6.86
N ILE A 230 -3.09 -21.05 7.22
CA ILE A 230 -4.31 -21.12 6.38
C ILE A 230 -4.20 -20.22 5.15
N GLY A 231 -3.59 -19.05 5.30
CA GLY A 231 -3.28 -18.17 4.18
C GLY A 231 -4.44 -17.24 3.80
N LYS A 232 -4.65 -17.04 2.48
CA LYS A 232 -5.43 -15.91 1.94
C LYS A 232 -6.92 -15.91 2.31
N LEU A 233 -7.47 -17.06 2.68
CA LEU A 233 -8.89 -17.25 2.98
C LEU A 233 -9.16 -17.36 4.48
N ALA A 234 -8.16 -17.13 5.33
CA ALA A 234 -8.30 -17.24 6.77
C ALA A 234 -9.46 -16.38 7.28
N CYS A 235 -10.37 -17.01 8.03
CA CYS A 235 -11.57 -16.39 8.56
C CYS A 235 -11.66 -16.53 10.09
N ALA A 236 -12.69 -15.94 10.67
CA ALA A 236 -12.87 -15.97 12.12
C ALA A 236 -13.22 -17.37 12.63
N GLU A 237 -13.91 -18.17 11.80
CA GLU A 237 -14.21 -19.56 12.06
C GLU A 237 -12.93 -20.40 12.25
N ASP A 238 -11.84 -20.05 11.57
CA ASP A 238 -10.57 -20.76 11.73
C ASP A 238 -9.95 -20.53 13.11
N VAL A 239 -10.06 -19.32 13.66
CA VAL A 239 -9.63 -19.03 15.03
C VAL A 239 -10.51 -19.77 16.04
N VAL A 240 -11.82 -19.86 15.76
CA VAL A 240 -12.75 -20.64 16.59
C VAL A 240 -12.36 -22.12 16.59
N LYS A 241 -12.09 -22.71 15.41
CA LYS A 241 -11.66 -24.11 15.28
C LYS A 241 -10.31 -24.37 15.95
N PHE A 242 -9.34 -23.48 15.73
CA PHE A 242 -8.02 -23.55 16.34
C PHE A 242 -8.11 -23.58 17.85
N LEU A 243 -8.91 -22.68 18.42
CA LEU A 243 -9.07 -22.65 19.86
C LEU A 243 -9.97 -23.76 20.35
N ALA A 244 -10.88 -24.32 19.55
CA ALA A 244 -11.77 -25.42 19.93
C ALA A 244 -11.08 -26.79 20.04
N ASP A 245 -9.86 -26.93 19.55
CA ASP A 245 -9.07 -28.17 19.59
C ASP A 245 -8.51 -28.49 20.99
N SER A 246 -8.82 -29.68 21.52
CA SER A 246 -8.47 -30.15 22.89
C SER A 246 -6.97 -30.06 23.21
N GLU A 247 -6.12 -30.35 22.23
CA GLU A 247 -4.67 -30.28 22.41
C GLU A 247 -4.18 -28.82 22.53
N THR A 248 -4.79 -27.93 21.75
CA THR A 248 -4.54 -26.48 21.81
C THR A 248 -5.05 -25.85 23.12
N TRP A 249 -6.18 -26.33 23.65
CA TRP A 249 -6.74 -25.92 24.95
C TRP A 249 -5.77 -26.18 26.11
N ASP A 250 -5.30 -27.42 26.22
CA ASP A 250 -4.46 -27.89 27.32
C ASP A 250 -3.09 -27.21 27.29
N TRP A 251 -2.57 -26.97 26.09
CA TRP A 251 -1.29 -26.32 25.89
C TRP A 251 -1.33 -24.80 26.14
N LEU A 252 -2.40 -24.08 25.77
CA LEU A 252 -2.50 -22.62 25.93
C LEU A 252 -3.16 -22.16 27.25
N GLY A 253 -3.81 -23.05 28.00
CA GLY A 253 -4.43 -22.72 29.29
C GLY A 253 -5.63 -21.75 29.19
N VAL A 254 -6.31 -21.70 28.04
CA VAL A 254 -7.45 -20.81 27.77
C VAL A 254 -8.77 -21.51 28.18
N PRO A 255 -9.81 -20.82 28.67
CA PRO A 255 -11.09 -21.47 28.98
C PRO A 255 -12.07 -21.39 27.79
N LYS A 256 -12.59 -22.57 27.37
CA LYS A 256 -13.73 -22.87 26.47
C LYS A 256 -13.90 -22.08 25.16
N GLY A 257 -14.46 -22.75 24.14
CA GLY A 257 -14.55 -22.25 22.77
C GLY A 257 -15.02 -20.81 22.68
N ILE A 258 -14.26 -19.97 21.97
CA ILE A 258 -14.65 -18.58 21.76
C ILE A 258 -15.79 -18.50 20.73
N SER A 259 -16.67 -17.51 20.89
CA SER A 259 -17.69 -17.25 19.89
C SER A 259 -17.09 -16.63 18.62
N LEU A 260 -17.77 -16.80 17.49
CA LEU A 260 -17.38 -16.20 16.21
C LEU A 260 -17.18 -14.67 16.31
N ARG A 261 -18.06 -13.98 17.05
CA ARG A 261 -17.94 -12.53 17.30
C ARG A 261 -16.67 -12.17 18.08
N THR A 262 -16.25 -13.02 18.99
CA THR A 262 -15.01 -12.85 19.76
C THR A 262 -13.80 -13.05 18.84
N ALA A 263 -13.81 -14.10 18.02
CA ALA A 263 -12.78 -14.35 17.02
C ALA A 263 -12.62 -13.18 16.03
N GLN A 264 -13.72 -12.59 15.55
CA GLN A 264 -13.69 -11.40 14.69
C GLN A 264 -13.00 -10.20 15.35
N ARG A 265 -13.27 -9.94 16.64
CA ARG A 265 -12.58 -8.88 17.42
C ARG A 265 -11.11 -9.20 17.61
N TRP A 266 -10.79 -10.47 17.86
CA TRP A 266 -9.43 -10.94 18.06
C TRP A 266 -8.59 -10.84 16.79
N MET A 267 -9.13 -11.20 15.63
CA MET A 267 -8.45 -11.05 14.33
C MET A 267 -7.99 -9.60 14.08
N GLN A 268 -8.79 -8.60 14.46
CA GLN A 268 -8.40 -7.20 14.37
C GLN A 268 -7.21 -6.86 15.28
N ARG A 269 -7.22 -7.36 16.52
CA ARG A 269 -6.16 -7.12 17.52
C ARG A 269 -4.90 -7.95 17.26
N CYS A 270 -5.03 -9.13 16.64
CA CYS A 270 -3.95 -10.04 16.23
C CYS A 270 -3.32 -9.66 14.88
N GLY A 271 -3.14 -8.36 14.59
CA GLY A 271 -2.45 -7.89 13.38
C GLY A 271 -3.37 -7.32 12.29
N GLY A 272 -4.58 -6.88 12.64
CA GLY A 272 -5.47 -6.16 11.72
C GLY A 272 -6.15 -7.04 10.66
N PHE A 273 -6.25 -8.35 10.90
CA PHE A 273 -6.93 -9.26 9.99
C PHE A 273 -8.41 -8.90 9.93
N CYS A 274 -8.87 -8.54 8.73
CA CYS A 274 -10.25 -8.19 8.50
C CYS A 274 -10.66 -8.51 7.07
N TRP A 275 -11.90 -8.95 6.89
CA TRP A 275 -12.44 -9.23 5.58
C TRP A 275 -12.48 -7.94 4.76
N ARG A 276 -11.65 -7.87 3.73
CA ARG A 276 -11.58 -6.76 2.78
C ARG A 276 -11.55 -7.33 1.38
N LYS A 277 -11.90 -6.51 0.40
CA LYS A 277 -11.57 -6.84 -1.00
C LYS A 277 -10.06 -7.04 -1.09
N THR A 278 -9.63 -8.11 -1.75
CA THR A 278 -8.21 -8.40 -1.98
C THR A 278 -7.50 -7.13 -2.45
N PRO A 279 -6.47 -6.66 -1.72
CA PRO A 279 -5.72 -5.50 -2.15
C PRO A 279 -5.07 -5.84 -3.49
N LYS A 280 -5.31 -4.99 -4.49
CA LYS A 280 -4.60 -5.10 -5.76
C LYS A 280 -3.24 -4.46 -5.58
N GLY A 281 -2.20 -5.29 -5.61
CA GLY A 281 -0.81 -4.86 -5.60
C GLY A 281 -0.32 -4.51 -7.00
N GLN A 282 0.93 -4.06 -7.06
CA GLN A 282 1.68 -3.92 -8.28
C GLN A 282 1.94 -5.30 -8.90
N TYR A 283 1.96 -5.40 -10.23
CA TYR A 283 2.41 -6.61 -10.91
C TYR A 283 3.90 -6.78 -10.63
N PHE A 284 4.30 -7.87 -9.98
CA PHE A 284 5.71 -8.23 -9.75
C PHE A 284 6.22 -9.33 -10.68
N ASP A 285 5.31 -9.93 -11.45
CA ASP A 285 5.66 -11.00 -12.38
C ASP A 285 6.50 -10.44 -13.53
N GLY A 286 7.73 -10.95 -13.65
CA GLY A 286 8.70 -10.52 -14.65
C GLY A 286 9.67 -9.40 -14.23
N HIS A 287 9.52 -8.78 -13.06
CA HIS A 287 10.41 -7.71 -12.56
C HIS A 287 11.87 -8.14 -12.49
N GLU A 288 12.11 -9.36 -12.01
CA GLU A 288 13.45 -9.87 -11.72
C GLU A 288 13.90 -10.94 -12.74
N ARG A 289 13.32 -10.91 -13.96
CA ARG A 289 13.86 -11.69 -15.07
C ARG A 289 15.24 -11.14 -15.47
N ASP A 290 16.18 -12.01 -15.76
CA ASP A 290 17.57 -11.64 -16.07
C ASP A 290 17.66 -10.61 -17.21
N ASP A 291 16.89 -10.77 -18.30
CA ASP A 291 16.87 -9.82 -19.42
C ASP A 291 16.36 -8.42 -19.01
N VAL A 292 15.40 -8.38 -18.08
CA VAL A 292 14.80 -7.14 -17.57
C VAL A 292 15.74 -6.46 -16.57
N VAL A 293 16.35 -7.22 -15.67
CA VAL A 293 17.32 -6.73 -14.69
C VAL A 293 18.56 -6.20 -15.39
N LYS A 294 19.07 -6.93 -16.38
CA LYS A 294 20.20 -6.52 -17.21
C LYS A 294 19.92 -5.17 -17.88
N TYR A 295 18.79 -5.03 -18.57
CA TYR A 295 18.40 -3.76 -19.18
C TYR A 295 18.24 -2.63 -18.14
N ARG A 296 17.63 -2.92 -16.99
CA ARG A 296 17.46 -1.95 -15.89
C ARG A 296 18.82 -1.44 -15.39
N GLN A 297 19.76 -2.34 -15.10
CA GLN A 297 21.05 -2.01 -14.48
C GLN A 297 22.08 -1.47 -15.48
N GLU A 298 22.16 -2.04 -16.68
CA GLU A 298 23.21 -1.70 -17.66
C GLU A 298 22.79 -0.60 -18.63
N THR A 299 21.48 -0.35 -18.82
CA THR A 299 20.99 0.61 -19.81
C THR A 299 20.18 1.75 -19.17
N PHE A 300 19.07 1.43 -18.53
CA PHE A 300 18.11 2.44 -18.08
C PHE A 300 18.62 3.29 -16.91
N LEU A 301 19.19 2.67 -15.87
CA LEU A 301 19.70 3.40 -14.71
C LEU A 301 20.91 4.28 -15.04
N PRO A 302 21.94 3.82 -15.80
CA PRO A 302 23.04 4.67 -16.23
C PRO A 302 22.57 5.87 -17.07
N PHE A 303 21.64 5.63 -18.00
CA PHE A 303 20.98 6.70 -18.76
C PHE A 303 20.30 7.73 -17.85
N TRP A 304 19.52 7.26 -16.87
CA TRP A 304 18.81 8.14 -15.96
C TRP A 304 19.78 8.98 -15.12
N ARG A 305 20.83 8.35 -14.56
CA ARG A 305 21.88 9.03 -13.77
C ARG A 305 22.58 10.13 -14.55
N ARG A 306 22.85 9.91 -15.85
CA ARG A 306 23.40 10.94 -16.74
C ARG A 306 22.49 12.17 -16.79
N LEU A 307 21.17 11.97 -16.90
CA LEU A 307 20.20 13.07 -17.02
C LEU A 307 19.90 13.78 -15.70
N GLU A 308 20.06 13.11 -14.56
CA GLU A 308 19.78 13.69 -13.23
C GLU A 308 20.50 15.01 -12.98
N ARG A 309 21.73 15.16 -13.49
CA ARG A 309 22.55 16.37 -13.34
C ARG A 309 21.98 17.56 -14.10
N PHE A 310 21.24 17.32 -15.18
CA PHE A 310 20.79 18.37 -16.10
C PHE A 310 19.31 18.73 -15.94
N ARG A 311 18.66 18.28 -14.86
CA ARG A 311 17.22 18.51 -14.65
C ARG A 311 16.89 18.84 -13.20
N THR A 312 15.74 19.48 -13.01
CA THR A 312 15.16 19.66 -11.68
C THR A 312 14.65 18.32 -11.13
N ILE A 313 15.20 17.91 -9.99
CA ILE A 313 14.69 16.79 -9.19
C ILE A 313 13.74 17.34 -8.14
N TYR A 314 12.62 16.67 -7.95
CA TYR A 314 11.58 17.08 -7.00
C TYR A 314 11.56 16.14 -5.79
N ASN A 315 11.33 16.70 -4.61
CA ASN A 315 11.13 15.94 -3.38
C ASN A 315 9.66 15.53 -3.19
N GLU A 316 9.39 14.83 -2.08
CA GLU A 316 8.05 14.29 -1.76
C GLU A 316 6.97 15.35 -1.54
N LYS A 317 7.38 16.60 -1.30
CA LYS A 317 6.48 17.75 -1.20
C LYS A 317 6.19 18.37 -2.56
N GLY A 318 6.82 17.88 -3.63
CA GLY A 318 6.72 18.43 -4.98
C GLY A 318 7.49 19.75 -5.15
N LYS A 319 8.47 20.01 -4.29
CA LYS A 319 9.39 21.16 -4.40
C LYS A 319 10.73 20.69 -4.98
N PRO A 320 11.51 21.56 -5.65
CA PRO A 320 12.88 21.24 -6.04
C PRO A 320 13.69 20.72 -4.85
N ASP A 321 14.43 19.64 -5.07
CA ASP A 321 15.30 19.03 -4.07
C ASP A 321 16.63 19.77 -4.03
N LEU A 322 16.81 20.61 -3.00
CA LEU A 322 18.02 21.40 -2.82
C LEU A 322 19.27 20.55 -2.56
N THR A 323 19.10 19.28 -2.17
CA THR A 323 20.24 18.36 -1.98
C THR A 323 20.79 17.82 -3.30
N ARG A 324 20.03 17.96 -4.40
CA ARG A 324 20.37 17.50 -5.75
C ARG A 324 20.14 18.65 -6.74
N PRO A 325 20.93 19.74 -6.63
CA PRO A 325 20.77 20.87 -7.52
C PRO A 325 21.12 20.47 -8.95
N MET A 326 20.47 21.12 -9.89
CA MET A 326 20.81 21.01 -11.31
C MET A 326 22.20 21.63 -11.56
N LEU A 327 23.06 20.89 -12.25
CA LEU A 327 24.42 21.26 -12.61
C LEU A 327 24.51 21.43 -14.13
N LEU A 328 24.38 22.68 -14.60
CA LEU A 328 24.51 23.02 -16.02
C LEU A 328 25.87 23.67 -16.28
N GLU A 329 26.60 23.10 -17.23
CA GLU A 329 27.77 23.74 -17.80
C GLU A 329 27.36 24.95 -18.67
N PRO A 330 28.21 25.98 -18.81
CA PRO A 330 27.96 27.10 -19.70
C PRO A 330 27.62 26.62 -21.12
N GLY A 331 26.50 27.10 -21.67
CA GLY A 331 26.05 26.75 -23.03
C GLY A 331 25.26 25.45 -23.15
N LYS A 332 25.07 24.68 -22.07
CA LYS A 332 24.18 23.49 -22.06
C LYS A 332 22.75 23.88 -21.70
N LYS A 333 21.78 23.20 -22.33
CA LYS A 333 20.34 23.36 -22.05
C LYS A 333 19.90 22.38 -20.95
N PRO A 334 18.98 22.78 -20.04
CA PRO A 334 18.35 21.85 -19.13
C PRO A 334 17.53 20.78 -19.87
N VAL A 335 17.43 19.59 -19.29
CA VAL A 335 16.71 18.45 -19.87
C VAL A 335 15.30 18.33 -19.29
N ILE A 336 14.32 18.22 -20.19
CA ILE A 336 12.93 17.90 -19.86
C ILE A 336 12.60 16.50 -20.34
N ILE A 337 12.14 15.68 -19.41
CA ILE A 337 11.70 14.30 -19.66
C ILE A 337 10.18 14.29 -19.78
N TRP A 338 9.70 13.79 -20.92
CA TRP A 338 8.30 13.62 -21.24
C TRP A 338 7.94 12.14 -21.17
N PHE A 339 7.16 11.75 -20.16
CA PHE A 339 6.67 10.39 -20.00
C PHE A 339 5.38 10.20 -20.80
N HIS A 340 5.35 9.19 -21.67
CA HIS A 340 4.19 8.77 -22.43
C HIS A 340 3.56 7.50 -21.85
N ASP A 341 2.24 7.40 -21.99
CA ASP A 341 1.48 6.17 -21.82
C ASP A 341 0.04 6.34 -22.35
N GLU A 342 -0.66 5.23 -22.55
CA GLU A 342 -2.07 5.19 -22.93
C GLU A 342 -2.97 4.61 -21.84
N SER A 343 -4.09 5.27 -21.58
CA SER A 343 -5.06 4.81 -20.60
C SER A 343 -6.48 4.74 -21.15
N ILE A 344 -7.13 3.60 -20.93
CA ILE A 344 -8.54 3.38 -21.28
C ILE A 344 -9.47 3.76 -20.13
N PHE A 345 -10.50 4.54 -20.47
CA PHE A 345 -11.65 4.88 -19.66
C PHE A 345 -12.88 4.11 -20.16
N PHE A 346 -13.62 3.52 -19.23
CA PHE A 346 -14.81 2.72 -19.51
C PHE A 346 -16.05 3.47 -19.04
N ALA A 347 -17.10 3.53 -19.87
CA ALA A 347 -18.32 4.27 -19.58
C ALA A 347 -18.98 3.87 -18.24
N ASN A 348 -18.92 2.57 -17.91
CA ASN A 348 -19.52 2.01 -16.70
C ASN A 348 -18.55 1.97 -15.50
N ASN A 349 -17.31 2.44 -15.63
CA ASN A 349 -16.38 2.53 -14.50
C ASN A 349 -16.72 3.75 -13.63
N ARG A 350 -17.65 3.56 -12.69
CA ARG A 350 -18.23 4.60 -11.83
C ARG A 350 -18.06 4.31 -10.35
N ARG A 351 -18.40 5.29 -9.51
CA ARG A 351 -18.39 5.17 -8.06
C ARG A 351 -19.39 4.07 -7.63
N ILE A 352 -18.85 2.98 -7.08
CA ILE A 352 -19.63 1.83 -6.59
C ILE A 352 -20.07 1.97 -5.12
N ILE A 353 -19.51 2.93 -4.37
CA ILE A 353 -19.86 3.19 -2.96
C ILE A 353 -20.61 4.50 -2.88
N ARG A 354 -21.86 4.49 -2.41
CA ARG A 354 -22.71 5.68 -2.27
C ARG A 354 -23.55 5.60 -1.01
N TRP A 355 -24.04 6.75 -0.55
CA TRP A 355 -25.09 6.80 0.46
C TRP A 355 -26.38 6.20 -0.11
N VAL A 356 -27.07 5.38 0.69
CA VAL A 356 -28.32 4.69 0.34
C VAL A 356 -29.30 4.99 1.47
N GLY A 357 -30.42 5.64 1.15
CA GLY A 357 -31.50 5.85 2.12
C GLY A 357 -32.36 4.60 2.28
N GLU A 358 -33.12 4.55 3.37
CA GLU A 358 -33.92 3.39 3.80
C GLU A 358 -34.84 2.82 2.71
N ASN A 359 -35.44 3.67 1.88
CA ASN A 359 -36.40 3.28 0.85
C ASN A 359 -35.78 3.01 -0.53
N LYS A 360 -34.45 2.92 -0.64
CA LYS A 360 -33.79 2.80 -1.94
C LYS A 360 -33.46 1.35 -2.29
N HIS A 361 -34.21 0.80 -3.24
CA HIS A 361 -33.98 -0.55 -3.75
C HIS A 361 -32.68 -0.69 -4.54
N ALA A 362 -32.16 -1.93 -4.58
CA ALA A 362 -30.97 -2.27 -5.35
C ALA A 362 -31.24 -2.11 -6.85
N THR A 363 -30.52 -1.20 -7.50
CA THR A 363 -30.54 -1.06 -8.97
C THR A 363 -29.50 -2.01 -9.57
N PRO A 364 -29.86 -2.86 -10.55
CA PRO A 364 -28.90 -3.72 -11.23
C PRO A 364 -27.76 -2.92 -11.87
N PHE A 365 -26.53 -3.44 -11.78
CA PHE A 365 -25.40 -2.86 -12.50
C PHE A 365 -25.58 -3.05 -14.02
N LYS A 366 -25.21 -2.03 -14.80
CA LYS A 366 -25.14 -2.17 -16.26
C LYS A 366 -24.14 -3.27 -16.60
N LYS A 367 -24.56 -4.22 -17.43
CA LYS A 367 -23.73 -5.36 -17.85
C LYS A 367 -22.54 -4.87 -18.68
N GLY A 368 -21.35 -5.42 -18.40
CA GLY A 368 -20.13 -5.10 -19.13
C GLY A 368 -19.54 -3.72 -18.80
N LYS A 369 -18.40 -3.40 -19.43
CA LYS A 369 -17.66 -2.16 -19.17
C LYS A 369 -18.20 -0.94 -19.95
N GLY A 370 -19.11 -1.16 -20.89
CA GLY A 370 -19.68 -0.11 -21.76
C GLY A 370 -18.67 0.40 -22.80
N ALA A 371 -19.00 1.53 -23.43
CA ALA A 371 -18.13 2.19 -24.41
C ALA A 371 -16.78 2.57 -23.80
N THR A 372 -15.74 2.61 -24.64
CA THR A 372 -14.36 2.92 -24.24
C THR A 372 -13.85 4.17 -24.92
N ILE A 373 -13.06 4.94 -24.19
CA ILE A 373 -12.25 6.03 -24.72
C ILE A 373 -10.83 5.79 -24.22
N MET A 374 -9.88 5.68 -25.14
CA MET A 374 -8.46 5.66 -24.85
C MET A 374 -7.93 7.10 -24.93
N VAL A 375 -7.04 7.44 -23.99
CA VAL A 375 -6.30 8.70 -24.00
C VAL A 375 -4.83 8.35 -24.02
N ALA A 376 -4.09 8.90 -24.97
CA ALA A 376 -2.63 8.88 -24.99
C ALA A 376 -2.12 10.31 -24.79
N ASN A 377 -1.13 10.51 -23.93
CA ASN A 377 -0.57 11.85 -23.71
C ASN A 377 0.84 11.78 -23.10
N PHE A 378 1.50 12.93 -23.00
CA PHE A 378 2.80 13.09 -22.36
C PHE A 378 2.71 13.95 -21.10
N VAL A 379 3.52 13.62 -20.10
CA VAL A 379 3.61 14.40 -18.86
C VAL A 379 5.08 14.64 -18.47
N SER A 380 5.38 15.85 -18.01
CA SER A 380 6.66 16.18 -17.37
C SER A 380 6.44 16.72 -15.96
N ALA A 381 7.45 16.56 -15.09
CA ALA A 381 7.40 17.12 -13.74
C ALA A 381 7.46 18.66 -13.73
N GLU A 382 8.04 19.25 -14.78
CA GLU A 382 8.23 20.70 -14.90
C GLU A 382 6.92 21.39 -15.29
N PHE A 383 6.31 20.93 -16.37
CA PHE A 383 5.16 21.59 -17.02
C PHE A 383 3.83 20.86 -16.83
N GLY A 384 3.85 19.61 -16.37
CA GLY A 384 2.65 18.79 -16.29
C GLY A 384 2.32 18.16 -17.65
N TRP A 385 1.04 18.14 -18.02
CA TRP A 385 0.63 17.62 -19.33
C TRP A 385 1.24 18.45 -20.47
N LEU A 386 1.72 17.78 -21.53
CA LEU A 386 2.28 18.47 -22.68
C LEU A 386 1.23 19.36 -23.36
N GLN A 387 1.51 20.66 -23.35
CA GLN A 387 0.73 21.70 -24.01
C GLN A 387 1.69 22.64 -24.73
N GLY A 388 1.33 23.04 -25.94
CA GLY A 388 2.03 24.04 -26.72
C GLY A 388 1.44 25.43 -26.54
N ILE A 389 1.97 26.37 -27.32
CA ILE A 389 1.45 27.72 -27.42
C ILE A 389 -0.01 27.67 -27.90
N ASN A 390 -0.85 28.56 -27.37
CA ASN A 390 -2.28 28.67 -27.71
C ASN A 390 -3.11 27.40 -27.45
N GLY A 391 -2.67 26.53 -26.55
CA GLY A 391 -3.42 25.33 -26.16
C GLY A 391 -3.31 24.16 -27.14
N LYS A 392 -2.36 24.20 -28.10
CA LYS A 392 -1.97 23.00 -28.87
C LYS A 392 -1.66 21.86 -27.89
N SER A 393 -2.00 20.63 -28.24
CA SER A 393 -1.71 19.47 -27.38
C SER A 393 -1.39 18.25 -28.22
N ALA A 394 -0.42 17.45 -27.76
CA ALA A 394 -0.11 16.14 -28.31
C ALA A 394 -1.08 15.05 -27.81
N ARG A 395 -2.13 15.40 -27.06
CA ARG A 395 -3.12 14.46 -26.55
C ARG A 395 -3.90 13.82 -27.69
N VAL A 396 -3.96 12.50 -27.69
CA VAL A 396 -4.82 11.74 -28.60
C VAL A 396 -6.00 11.16 -27.83
N LEU A 397 -7.21 11.42 -28.32
CA LEU A 397 -8.44 10.75 -27.89
C LEU A 397 -8.82 9.73 -28.96
N PHE A 398 -8.80 8.46 -28.57
CA PHE A 398 -9.04 7.36 -29.48
C PHE A 398 -10.23 6.54 -28.99
N CYS A 399 -11.10 6.11 -29.89
CA CYS A 399 -12.29 5.33 -29.62
C CYS A 399 -12.11 3.90 -30.16
N PRO A 400 -11.60 2.95 -29.35
CA PRO A 400 -11.29 1.61 -29.85
C PRO A 400 -12.53 0.87 -30.33
N GLY A 401 -12.40 0.14 -31.44
CA GLY A 401 -13.43 -0.77 -31.97
C GLY A 401 -13.44 -0.84 -33.49
N VAL A 402 -13.82 -2.00 -34.04
CA VAL A 402 -13.86 -2.25 -35.51
C VAL A 402 -14.79 -1.27 -36.24
N ASN A 403 -15.90 -0.89 -35.60
CA ASN A 403 -16.86 0.10 -36.13
C ASN A 403 -16.63 1.51 -35.54
N ARG A 404 -15.42 1.78 -35.07
CA ARG A 404 -14.98 3.06 -34.48
C ARG A 404 -13.61 3.40 -35.08
N ASP A 405 -12.65 3.84 -34.27
CA ASP A 405 -11.34 4.29 -34.77
C ASP A 405 -10.37 3.12 -35.05
N GLY A 406 -10.81 1.87 -34.85
CA GLY A 406 -10.01 0.67 -35.07
C GLY A 406 -9.10 0.33 -33.88
N TYR A 407 -7.82 0.08 -34.18
CA TYR A 407 -6.78 -0.26 -33.20
C TYR A 407 -5.71 0.83 -33.16
N PHE A 408 -5.23 1.16 -31.96
CA PHE A 408 -4.12 2.10 -31.79
C PHE A 408 -2.82 1.42 -32.23
N THR A 409 -2.27 1.85 -33.36
CA THR A 409 -1.10 1.19 -34.00
C THR A 409 0.18 1.98 -33.79
N CYS A 410 1.33 1.38 -34.09
CA CYS A 410 2.63 2.07 -34.06
C CYS A 410 2.61 3.39 -34.87
N ASN A 411 1.90 3.44 -36.00
CA ASN A 411 1.79 4.67 -36.80
C ASN A 411 1.14 5.81 -36.01
N TRP A 412 0.09 5.53 -35.23
CA TRP A 412 -0.53 6.53 -34.36
C TRP A 412 0.44 7.03 -33.28
N VAL A 413 1.25 6.13 -32.73
CA VAL A 413 2.26 6.48 -31.72
C VAL A 413 3.35 7.39 -32.32
N VAL A 414 3.81 7.06 -33.53
CA VAL A 414 4.82 7.86 -34.26
C VAL A 414 4.25 9.24 -34.64
N GLU A 415 3.05 9.30 -35.20
CA GLU A 415 2.38 10.58 -35.51
C GLU A 415 2.18 11.43 -34.26
N GLN A 416 1.82 10.81 -33.14
CA GLN A 416 1.71 11.51 -31.86
C GLN A 416 3.08 12.04 -31.38
N LEU A 417 4.16 11.28 -31.56
CA LEU A 417 5.52 11.73 -31.22
C LEU A 417 5.96 12.91 -32.09
N GLU A 418 5.72 12.86 -33.41
CA GLU A 418 6.06 13.94 -34.34
C GLU A 418 5.39 15.25 -33.91
N ASN A 419 4.08 15.19 -33.63
CA ASN A 419 3.31 16.32 -33.10
C ASN A 419 3.86 16.81 -31.74
N ALA A 420 4.25 15.89 -30.86
CA ALA A 420 4.83 16.25 -29.56
C ALA A 420 6.17 16.96 -29.71
N ILE A 421 7.03 16.49 -30.62
CA ILE A 421 8.34 17.09 -30.90
C ILE A 421 8.18 18.49 -31.50
N GLU A 422 7.25 18.68 -32.44
CA GLU A 422 6.93 19.99 -32.97
C GLU A 422 6.52 20.96 -31.86
N ILE A 423 5.59 20.52 -31.00
CA ILE A 423 5.10 21.33 -29.87
C ILE A 423 6.24 21.73 -28.93
N VAL A 424 7.10 20.80 -28.52
CA VAL A 424 8.15 21.13 -27.53
C VAL A 424 9.23 22.02 -28.12
N LYS A 425 9.57 21.86 -29.41
CA LYS A 425 10.54 22.72 -30.10
C LYS A 425 10.02 24.15 -30.25
N GLU A 426 8.72 24.31 -30.47
CA GLU A 426 8.07 25.63 -30.57
C GLU A 426 7.89 26.28 -29.19
N ALA A 427 7.35 25.55 -28.23
CA ALA A 427 6.93 26.09 -26.94
C ALA A 427 8.05 26.18 -25.90
N TYR A 428 9.08 25.34 -26.01
CA TYR A 428 10.14 25.18 -25.01
C TYR A 428 11.56 25.07 -25.61
N PRO A 429 11.94 25.94 -26.58
CA PRO A 429 13.19 25.82 -27.34
C PRO A 429 14.46 25.92 -26.48
N GLU A 430 14.37 26.44 -25.27
CA GLU A 430 15.46 26.59 -24.32
C GLU A 430 15.87 25.27 -23.63
N TYR A 431 15.10 24.20 -23.81
CA TYR A 431 15.36 22.88 -23.22
C TYR A 431 15.82 21.85 -24.25
N THR A 432 16.49 20.82 -23.75
CA THR A 432 16.67 19.55 -24.46
C THR A 432 15.56 18.59 -24.05
N HIS A 433 14.94 17.91 -25.01
CA HIS A 433 13.79 17.05 -24.75
C HIS A 433 14.11 15.57 -24.95
N VAL A 434 13.65 14.77 -23.99
CA VAL A 434 13.74 13.31 -24.00
C VAL A 434 12.35 12.74 -23.80
N PHE A 435 11.98 11.75 -24.62
CA PHE A 435 10.68 11.09 -24.54
C PHE A 435 10.84 9.67 -23.99
N ILE A 436 10.05 9.33 -22.98
CA ILE A 436 10.08 8.02 -22.35
C ILE A 436 8.78 7.27 -22.62
N TYR A 437 8.91 6.05 -23.13
CA TYR A 437 7.79 5.17 -23.45
C TYR A 437 7.85 3.88 -22.64
N ASN A 438 6.70 3.24 -22.41
CA ASN A 438 6.70 1.85 -21.95
C ASN A 438 7.23 0.91 -23.07
N ASN A 439 7.72 -0.28 -22.69
CA ASN A 439 8.27 -1.27 -23.63
C ASN A 439 7.15 -2.15 -24.24
N ALA A 440 6.13 -1.49 -24.82
CA ALA A 440 5.03 -2.17 -25.50
C ALA A 440 5.41 -2.54 -26.95
N PRO A 441 4.86 -3.65 -27.51
CA PRO A 441 5.15 -4.06 -28.88
C PRO A 441 4.81 -3.00 -29.96
N SER A 442 3.87 -2.09 -29.69
CA SER A 442 3.54 -0.96 -30.57
C SER A 442 4.65 0.10 -30.59
N HIS A 443 5.38 0.28 -29.49
CA HIS A 443 6.43 1.30 -29.34
C HIS A 443 7.77 0.80 -29.85
N THR A 444 8.08 -0.48 -29.61
CA THR A 444 9.34 -1.10 -30.03
C THR A 444 9.25 -1.73 -31.42
N LYS A 445 8.24 -1.36 -32.22
CA LYS A 445 8.06 -1.92 -33.56
C LYS A 445 9.17 -1.39 -34.46
N ARG A 446 9.89 -2.31 -35.11
CA ARG A 446 10.92 -1.96 -36.11
C ARG A 446 10.29 -1.53 -37.44
N PRO A 447 11.03 -0.78 -38.28
CA PRO A 447 10.63 -0.47 -39.66
C PRO A 447 10.20 -1.71 -40.44
N LYS A 448 9.38 -1.53 -41.48
CA LYS A 448 8.80 -2.66 -42.25
C LYS A 448 9.85 -3.46 -43.03
N ASP A 449 10.91 -2.79 -43.43
CA ASP A 449 12.12 -3.26 -44.12
C ASP A 449 13.24 -3.67 -43.15
N ALA A 450 13.03 -3.55 -41.84
CA ALA A 450 14.05 -3.90 -40.86
C ALA A 450 14.43 -5.38 -40.93
N ILE A 451 15.70 -5.63 -40.69
CA ILE A 451 16.29 -6.97 -40.71
C ILE A 451 15.65 -7.87 -39.64
N THR A 452 15.28 -9.09 -40.01
CA THR A 452 14.80 -10.10 -39.05
C THR A 452 15.07 -11.54 -39.51
N ALA A 453 15.67 -12.35 -38.63
CA ALA A 453 15.89 -13.77 -38.89
C ALA A 453 14.63 -14.64 -38.66
N ARG A 454 13.55 -14.08 -38.08
CA ARG A 454 12.43 -14.86 -37.54
C ARG A 454 11.70 -15.72 -38.59
N GLN A 455 11.67 -15.29 -39.84
CA GLN A 455 10.97 -15.99 -40.93
C GLN A 455 11.85 -16.26 -42.14
N MET A 456 13.16 -15.98 -42.07
CA MET A 456 14.07 -16.21 -43.19
C MET A 456 14.09 -17.70 -43.57
N PRO A 457 13.99 -18.05 -44.87
CA PRO A 457 14.19 -19.41 -45.34
C PRO A 457 15.67 -19.77 -45.28
N LYS A 458 16.00 -21.08 -45.14
CA LYS A 458 17.40 -21.54 -45.17
C LYS A 458 18.02 -21.39 -46.56
N LYS A 459 17.27 -21.78 -47.60
CA LYS A 459 17.70 -21.79 -49.01
C LYS A 459 17.23 -20.54 -49.75
N PRO A 460 17.82 -20.23 -50.93
CA PRO A 460 17.36 -19.17 -51.79
C PRO A 460 15.87 -19.29 -52.15
N VAL A 461 15.18 -18.15 -52.23
CA VAL A 461 13.78 -18.08 -52.68
C VAL A 461 13.55 -16.85 -53.56
N PRO A 462 12.64 -16.92 -54.55
CA PRO A 462 12.40 -15.82 -55.47
C PRO A 462 11.80 -14.59 -54.79
N VAL A 463 10.98 -14.77 -53.75
CA VAL A 463 10.25 -13.67 -53.08
C VAL A 463 10.34 -13.80 -51.57
N PHE A 464 10.99 -12.83 -50.93
CA PHE A 464 11.02 -12.68 -49.48
C PHE A 464 11.23 -11.20 -49.09
N PRO A 465 10.54 -10.66 -48.07
CA PRO A 465 9.48 -11.27 -47.28
C PRO A 465 8.23 -11.63 -48.11
N ARG A 466 7.42 -12.57 -47.63
CA ARG A 466 6.21 -12.99 -48.36
C ARG A 466 5.17 -11.85 -48.39
N PRO A 467 4.47 -11.64 -49.51
CA PRO A 467 3.40 -10.65 -49.60
C PRO A 467 2.29 -10.94 -48.57
N ILE A 468 1.72 -9.88 -48.01
CA ILE A 468 0.59 -9.98 -47.08
C ILE A 468 -0.70 -9.90 -47.89
N VAL A 469 -1.61 -10.85 -47.67
CA VAL A 469 -2.96 -10.81 -48.27
C VAL A 469 -3.89 -10.08 -47.31
N LYS A 470 -4.40 -8.91 -47.72
CA LYS A 470 -5.40 -8.15 -46.97
C LYS A 470 -6.57 -7.82 -47.90
N ASN A 471 -7.80 -8.13 -47.50
CA ASN A 471 -9.00 -7.91 -48.30
C ASN A 471 -8.89 -8.49 -49.74
N LYS A 472 -8.32 -9.70 -49.87
CA LYS A 472 -8.03 -10.37 -51.16
C LYS A 472 -7.01 -9.66 -52.07
N GLN A 473 -6.40 -8.55 -51.64
CA GLN A 473 -5.31 -7.89 -52.36
C GLN A 473 -3.96 -8.34 -51.80
N LYS A 474 -3.02 -8.69 -52.71
CA LYS A 474 -1.62 -8.97 -52.35
C LYS A 474 -0.87 -7.66 -52.20
N ILE A 475 -0.45 -7.35 -50.97
CA ILE A 475 0.37 -6.20 -50.67
C ILE A 475 1.83 -6.69 -50.61
N PRO A 476 2.72 -6.24 -51.51
CA PRO A 476 4.12 -6.62 -51.47
C PRO A 476 4.76 -6.12 -50.16
N ALA A 477 5.54 -6.99 -49.53
CA ALA A 477 6.37 -6.60 -48.40
C ALA A 477 7.65 -5.92 -48.94
N PRO A 478 8.14 -4.85 -48.31
CA PRO A 478 9.41 -4.24 -48.72
C PRO A 478 10.56 -5.26 -48.55
N ARG A 479 11.57 -5.17 -49.43
CA ARG A 479 12.82 -5.92 -49.26
C ARG A 479 13.45 -5.50 -47.94
N MET A 480 14.12 -6.44 -47.28
CA MET A 480 14.88 -6.10 -46.08
C MET A 480 16.07 -5.22 -46.46
N GLU A 481 16.36 -4.24 -45.61
CA GLU A 481 17.57 -3.43 -45.69
C GLU A 481 18.82 -4.35 -45.59
N PRO A 482 19.97 -3.92 -46.14
CA PRO A 482 21.19 -4.71 -46.08
C PRO A 482 21.70 -4.84 -44.63
N GLY A 483 22.18 -6.03 -44.29
CA GLY A 483 22.88 -6.29 -43.04
C GLY A 483 24.29 -5.71 -43.02
N LYS A 484 25.05 -6.04 -41.98
CA LYS A 484 26.48 -5.70 -41.89
C LYS A 484 27.31 -6.98 -41.78
N LEU A 485 28.33 -7.07 -42.62
CA LEU A 485 29.39 -8.07 -42.50
C LEU A 485 30.29 -7.76 -41.28
N PRO A 486 31.08 -8.73 -40.79
CA PRO A 486 32.01 -8.51 -39.68
C PRO A 486 33.04 -7.39 -39.92
N ASP A 487 33.37 -7.12 -41.19
CA ASP A 487 34.25 -6.03 -41.61
C ASP A 487 33.54 -4.66 -41.73
N GLY A 488 32.24 -4.60 -41.41
CA GLY A 488 31.42 -3.39 -41.44
C GLY A 488 30.79 -3.08 -42.80
N ARG A 489 31.12 -3.82 -43.87
CA ARG A 489 30.51 -3.61 -45.19
C ARG A 489 29.03 -4.02 -45.20
N ALA A 490 28.25 -3.36 -46.04
CA ALA A 490 26.84 -3.70 -46.24
C ALA A 490 26.71 -5.08 -46.89
N GLN A 491 25.93 -5.96 -46.27
CA GLN A 491 25.58 -7.28 -46.80
C GLN A 491 24.20 -7.22 -47.45
N SER A 492 24.14 -7.30 -48.78
CA SER A 492 22.86 -7.54 -49.45
C SER A 492 22.36 -8.95 -49.13
N PHE A 493 21.13 -9.08 -48.63
CA PHE A 493 20.48 -10.38 -48.47
C PHE A 493 19.85 -10.93 -49.75
N TYR A 494 20.00 -10.20 -50.84
CA TYR A 494 19.48 -10.58 -52.13
C TYR A 494 20.61 -10.66 -53.16
N PHE A 495 20.48 -11.60 -54.07
CA PHE A 495 21.35 -11.68 -55.24
C PHE A 495 21.13 -10.44 -56.13
N PRO A 496 22.18 -10.00 -56.85
CA PRO A 496 22.06 -8.97 -57.87
C PRO A 496 21.00 -9.32 -58.92
N ASP A 497 20.43 -8.31 -59.57
CA ASP A 497 19.39 -8.52 -60.60
C ASP A 497 19.96 -9.17 -61.89
N ASP A 498 21.28 -9.14 -62.07
CA ASP A 498 22.03 -9.79 -63.15
C ASP A 498 22.63 -11.15 -62.76
N HIS A 499 22.29 -11.70 -61.58
CA HIS A 499 22.81 -13.00 -61.14
C HIS A 499 22.39 -14.14 -62.10
N PRO A 500 23.30 -15.02 -62.53
CA PRO A 500 23.06 -15.98 -63.60
C PRO A 500 21.92 -16.97 -63.31
N GLU A 501 21.79 -17.43 -62.07
CA GLU A 501 20.80 -18.46 -61.70
C GLU A 501 19.62 -17.93 -60.85
N HIS A 502 19.83 -16.82 -60.16
CA HIS A 502 18.98 -16.37 -59.04
C HIS A 502 18.78 -14.84 -59.04
N PRO A 503 18.45 -14.21 -60.18
CA PRO A 503 18.41 -12.75 -60.30
C PRO A 503 17.39 -12.14 -59.34
N GLY A 504 17.87 -11.29 -58.43
CA GLY A 504 17.03 -10.60 -57.43
C GLY A 504 16.47 -11.49 -56.29
N TRP A 505 16.75 -12.79 -56.29
CA TRP A 505 16.25 -13.72 -55.27
C TRP A 505 16.81 -13.39 -53.89
N PHE A 506 16.05 -13.75 -52.84
CA PHE A 506 16.57 -13.74 -51.48
C PHE A 506 17.54 -14.91 -51.30
N LYS A 507 18.73 -14.65 -50.75
CA LYS A 507 19.83 -15.62 -50.64
C LYS A 507 19.54 -16.80 -49.72
N GLY A 508 18.76 -16.59 -48.67
CA GLY A 508 18.52 -17.59 -47.63
C GLY A 508 19.61 -17.58 -46.54
N MET A 509 19.28 -18.10 -45.36
CA MET A 509 20.15 -18.02 -44.19
C MET A 509 21.49 -18.74 -44.37
N ALA A 510 21.55 -19.83 -45.15
CA ALA A 510 22.79 -20.59 -45.33
C ALA A 510 23.84 -19.75 -46.06
N GLU A 511 23.49 -19.19 -47.22
CA GLU A 511 24.36 -18.31 -48.01
C GLU A 511 24.78 -17.06 -47.22
N ILE A 512 23.82 -16.43 -46.52
CA ILE A 512 24.09 -15.25 -45.67
C ILE A 512 25.10 -15.57 -44.56
N LEU A 513 25.06 -16.78 -44.00
CA LEU A 513 26.01 -17.23 -42.97
C LEU A 513 27.37 -17.57 -43.56
N GLN A 514 27.43 -18.20 -44.74
CA GLN A 514 28.69 -18.48 -45.46
C GLN A 514 29.42 -17.17 -45.80
N GLU A 515 28.70 -16.17 -46.31
CA GLU A 515 29.25 -14.82 -46.55
C GLU A 515 29.79 -14.15 -45.27
N ARG A 516 29.31 -14.56 -44.10
CA ARG A 516 29.78 -14.10 -42.79
C ARG A 516 30.90 -14.98 -42.20
N GLY A 517 31.39 -15.99 -42.92
CA GLY A 517 32.41 -16.92 -42.46
C GLY A 517 31.92 -17.95 -41.44
N MET A 518 30.64 -18.31 -41.48
CA MET A 518 30.00 -19.27 -40.56
C MET A 518 29.55 -20.54 -41.28
N ASP A 519 30.43 -21.11 -42.09
CA ASP A 519 30.15 -22.25 -42.97
C ASP A 519 29.61 -23.47 -42.20
N GLU A 520 30.22 -23.81 -41.06
CA GLU A 520 29.78 -24.93 -40.22
C GLU A 520 28.33 -24.75 -39.71
N ILE A 521 27.91 -23.51 -39.47
CA ILE A 521 26.56 -23.20 -39.00
C ILE A 521 25.57 -23.16 -40.17
N ALA A 522 26.01 -22.78 -41.37
CA ALA A 522 25.19 -22.81 -42.57
C ALA A 522 24.69 -24.23 -42.90
N GLU A 523 25.47 -25.26 -42.54
CA GLU A 523 25.09 -26.66 -42.71
C GLU A 523 24.02 -27.14 -41.70
N LYS A 524 23.92 -26.50 -40.53
CA LYS A 524 22.95 -26.87 -39.48
C LYS A 524 21.49 -26.66 -39.92
N PRO A 525 20.50 -27.24 -39.22
CA PRO A 525 19.09 -27.04 -39.55
C PRO A 525 18.67 -25.56 -39.55
N ALA A 526 17.63 -25.23 -40.32
CA ALA A 526 17.11 -23.84 -40.42
C ALA A 526 16.70 -23.28 -39.04
N GLN A 527 16.03 -24.09 -38.23
CA GLN A 527 15.59 -23.75 -36.87
C GLN A 527 15.55 -25.02 -36.01
N CYS A 528 15.69 -24.86 -34.69
CA CYS A 528 15.32 -25.91 -33.73
C CYS A 528 13.80 -26.09 -33.70
N ARG A 529 13.33 -27.22 -33.15
CA ARG A 529 11.89 -27.50 -32.99
C ARG A 529 11.22 -26.35 -32.21
N ASP A 530 10.17 -25.78 -32.81
CA ASP A 530 9.42 -24.62 -32.27
C ASP A 530 10.27 -23.39 -31.91
N PHE A 531 11.49 -23.29 -32.48
CA PHE A 531 12.48 -22.27 -32.13
C PHE A 531 12.84 -22.21 -30.63
N LYS A 532 12.63 -23.32 -29.91
CA LYS A 532 13.06 -23.53 -28.52
C LYS A 532 14.53 -23.99 -28.53
N CYS A 533 15.42 -23.02 -28.67
CA CYS A 533 16.86 -23.28 -28.61
C CYS A 533 17.27 -23.41 -27.14
N GLU A 534 18.33 -24.19 -26.90
CA GLU A 534 18.96 -24.29 -25.59
C GLU A 534 19.46 -22.92 -25.11
N GLU A 535 19.31 -22.64 -23.81
CA GLU A 535 19.66 -21.36 -23.21
C GLU A 535 21.19 -21.14 -23.27
N GLY A 536 21.61 -19.89 -23.54
CA GLY A 536 23.03 -19.55 -23.74
C GLY A 536 23.64 -19.99 -25.08
N ARG A 537 22.98 -20.88 -25.83
CA ARG A 537 23.50 -21.39 -27.11
C ARG A 537 23.16 -20.47 -28.28
N THR A 538 24.17 -20.05 -29.03
CA THR A 538 24.04 -19.08 -30.14
C THR A 538 24.13 -19.73 -31.52
N ASP A 539 24.59 -20.98 -31.62
CA ASP A 539 25.01 -21.59 -32.88
C ASP A 539 24.21 -22.85 -33.27
N CYS A 540 23.14 -23.18 -32.55
CA CYS A 540 22.43 -24.46 -32.69
C CYS A 540 21.68 -24.63 -34.02
N CYS A 541 21.36 -23.54 -34.72
CA CYS A 541 20.67 -23.53 -36.01
C CYS A 541 20.92 -22.20 -36.73
N CYS A 542 20.72 -22.17 -38.06
CA CYS A 542 20.99 -20.96 -38.86
C CYS A 542 20.24 -19.74 -38.32
N ARG A 543 18.96 -19.91 -37.95
CA ARG A 543 18.16 -18.82 -37.40
C ARG A 543 18.74 -18.26 -36.10
N ARG A 544 19.15 -19.12 -35.16
CA ARG A 544 19.68 -18.67 -33.86
C ARG A 544 20.98 -17.91 -34.03
N ALA A 545 21.86 -18.40 -34.89
CA ALA A 545 23.13 -17.73 -35.20
C ALA A 545 22.92 -16.33 -35.77
N LEU A 546 22.06 -16.18 -36.78
CA LEU A 546 21.69 -14.87 -37.32
C LEU A 546 21.01 -13.98 -36.28
N PHE A 547 20.12 -14.54 -35.46
CA PHE A 547 19.42 -13.78 -34.41
C PHE A 547 20.38 -13.20 -33.36
N CYS A 548 21.52 -13.86 -33.12
CA CYS A 548 22.58 -13.42 -32.21
C CYS A 548 23.67 -12.57 -32.90
N GLN A 549 23.51 -12.23 -34.18
CA GLN A 549 24.42 -11.28 -34.84
C GLN A 549 24.13 -9.84 -34.39
N PRO A 550 25.16 -8.99 -34.24
CA PRO A 550 24.99 -7.63 -33.72
C PRO A 550 23.96 -6.80 -34.49
N ASP A 551 23.97 -6.86 -35.83
CA ASP A 551 23.06 -6.09 -36.69
C ASP A 551 21.60 -6.57 -36.63
N PHE A 552 21.36 -7.83 -36.21
CA PHE A 552 20.01 -8.37 -36.00
C PHE A 552 19.48 -8.06 -34.60
N GLU A 553 20.36 -8.06 -33.60
CA GLU A 553 20.01 -7.81 -32.21
C GLU A 553 19.69 -6.32 -31.97
N SER A 554 20.54 -5.41 -32.45
CA SER A 554 20.55 -4.00 -32.04
C SER A 554 19.75 -3.04 -32.92
N ARG A 555 18.78 -3.51 -33.72
CA ARG A 555 18.06 -2.60 -34.63
C ARG A 555 17.01 -1.77 -33.90
N GLU A 556 17.17 -0.45 -33.99
CA GLU A 556 16.26 0.58 -33.46
C GLU A 556 14.82 0.40 -33.97
N SER A 557 13.88 0.80 -33.13
CA SER A 557 12.46 0.89 -33.47
C SER A 557 12.18 2.07 -34.39
N THR A 558 11.03 2.05 -35.08
CA THR A 558 10.56 3.19 -35.89
C THR A 558 10.44 4.45 -35.04
N LEU A 559 10.08 4.31 -33.76
CA LEU A 559 9.92 5.42 -32.84
C LEU A 559 11.27 6.09 -32.51
N GLU A 560 12.31 5.30 -32.26
CA GLU A 560 13.68 5.78 -32.03
C GLU A 560 14.25 6.47 -33.28
N GLU A 561 14.08 5.86 -34.47
CA GLU A 561 14.53 6.47 -35.73
C GLU A 561 13.85 7.81 -36.00
N THR A 562 12.54 7.90 -35.80
CA THR A 562 11.80 9.15 -35.99
C THR A 562 12.28 10.21 -35.01
N ALA A 563 12.49 9.85 -33.74
CA ALA A 563 13.01 10.77 -32.73
C ALA A 563 14.40 11.32 -33.11
N GLN A 564 15.33 10.45 -33.53
CA GLN A 564 16.68 10.83 -33.96
C GLN A 564 16.64 11.73 -35.20
N LYS A 565 15.83 11.39 -36.22
CA LYS A 565 15.65 12.22 -37.43
C LYS A 565 15.15 13.62 -37.08
N LEU A 566 14.34 13.72 -36.04
CA LEU A 566 13.84 14.99 -35.52
C LEU A 566 14.74 15.60 -34.42
N GLY A 567 15.95 15.08 -34.20
CA GLY A 567 16.92 15.66 -33.26
C GLY A 567 16.53 15.55 -31.78
N THR A 568 15.82 14.48 -31.41
CA THR A 568 15.41 14.17 -30.02
C THR A 568 15.73 12.70 -29.69
N GLU A 569 15.61 12.32 -28.42
CA GLU A 569 15.91 10.97 -27.95
C GLU A 569 14.64 10.30 -27.39
N VAL A 570 14.41 9.04 -27.78
CA VAL A 570 13.39 8.16 -27.19
C VAL A 570 14.07 7.08 -26.38
N VAL A 571 13.58 6.83 -25.17
CA VAL A 571 14.06 5.76 -24.29
C VAL A 571 12.89 4.94 -23.76
N PHE A 572 13.10 3.62 -23.65
CA PHE A 572 12.09 2.72 -23.13
C PHE A 572 12.29 2.45 -21.63
N LEU A 573 11.17 2.33 -20.92
CA LEU A 573 11.17 1.84 -19.56
C LEU A 573 11.52 0.34 -19.53
N PRO A 574 12.17 -0.14 -18.46
CA PRO A 574 12.29 -1.57 -18.19
C PRO A 574 10.90 -2.24 -18.20
N LYS A 575 10.81 -3.44 -18.76
CA LYS A 575 9.54 -4.19 -18.81
C LYS A 575 9.02 -4.43 -17.40
N TYR A 576 7.70 -4.43 -17.24
CA TYR A 576 6.99 -4.64 -15.97
C TYR A 576 7.16 -3.52 -14.92
N HIS A 577 8.03 -2.53 -15.13
CA HIS A 577 8.32 -1.48 -14.15
C HIS A 577 7.43 -0.22 -14.26
N CYS A 578 6.11 -0.36 -14.05
CA CYS A 578 5.17 0.78 -14.14
C CYS A 578 5.38 1.89 -13.08
N GLU A 579 6.03 1.58 -11.97
CA GLU A 579 6.44 2.53 -10.94
C GLU A 579 7.52 3.52 -11.41
N LEU A 580 8.24 3.16 -12.48
CA LEU A 580 9.19 4.05 -13.15
C LEU A 580 8.51 5.02 -14.12
N ASN A 581 7.17 4.93 -14.27
CA ASN A 581 6.38 5.84 -15.09
C ASN A 581 5.42 6.70 -14.23
N PRO A 582 5.70 7.98 -13.97
CA PRO A 582 4.85 8.82 -13.13
C PRO A 582 3.47 9.11 -13.75
N ILE A 583 3.32 8.95 -15.07
CA ILE A 583 2.03 9.13 -15.76
C ILE A 583 0.97 8.12 -15.30
N GLU A 584 1.39 6.93 -14.84
CA GLU A 584 0.49 5.88 -14.34
C GLU A 584 -0.28 6.36 -13.10
N GLN A 585 0.37 7.16 -12.25
CA GLN A 585 -0.31 7.80 -11.12
C GLN A 585 -1.20 8.96 -11.55
N CYS A 586 -0.85 9.67 -12.63
CA CYS A 586 -1.72 10.67 -13.25
C CYS A 586 -3.01 10.02 -13.78
N TRP A 587 -2.92 8.86 -14.42
CA TRP A 587 -4.08 8.07 -14.83
C TRP A 587 -4.89 7.57 -13.65
N GLY A 588 -4.24 7.10 -12.58
CA GLY A 588 -4.91 6.74 -11.33
C GLY A 588 -5.75 7.89 -10.76
N TYR A 589 -5.17 9.10 -10.71
CA TYR A 589 -5.84 10.32 -10.27
C TYR A 589 -7.01 10.70 -11.19
N ALA A 590 -6.78 10.74 -12.51
CA ALA A 590 -7.81 11.08 -13.49
C ALA A 590 -8.98 10.08 -13.45
N LYS A 591 -8.70 8.78 -13.34
CA LYS A 591 -9.76 7.74 -13.20
C LYS A 591 -10.54 7.89 -11.90
N GLU A 592 -9.91 8.35 -10.82
CA GLU A 592 -10.59 8.67 -9.56
C GLU A 592 -11.60 9.81 -9.73
N LYS A 593 -11.22 10.87 -10.44
CA LYS A 593 -12.08 12.01 -10.77
C LYS A 593 -13.20 11.62 -11.72
N TYR A 594 -12.88 10.88 -12.79
CA TYR A 594 -13.87 10.39 -13.75
C TYR A 594 -14.96 9.54 -13.08
N ARG A 595 -14.59 8.67 -12.13
CA ARG A 595 -15.55 7.82 -11.40
C ARG A 595 -16.59 8.62 -10.59
N LYS A 596 -16.29 9.88 -10.24
CA LYS A 596 -17.20 10.78 -9.51
C LYS A 596 -18.15 11.54 -10.44
N MET A 597 -17.87 11.58 -11.74
CA MET A 597 -18.73 12.24 -12.72
C MET A 597 -20.05 11.49 -12.90
N PRO A 598 -21.16 12.18 -13.25
CA PRO A 598 -22.44 11.55 -13.54
C PRO A 598 -22.36 10.46 -14.62
N GLU A 599 -23.30 9.53 -14.58
CA GLU A 599 -23.46 8.56 -15.67
C GLU A 599 -23.93 9.24 -16.94
N THR A 600 -23.44 8.76 -18.08
CA THR A 600 -23.87 9.22 -19.39
C THR A 600 -23.86 8.06 -20.38
N ASN A 601 -24.81 8.07 -21.31
CA ASN A 601 -24.85 7.20 -22.49
C ASN A 601 -24.36 7.91 -23.76
N ARG A 602 -24.08 9.22 -23.70
CA ARG A 602 -23.61 10.02 -24.83
C ARG A 602 -22.09 10.01 -24.86
N GLU A 603 -21.52 9.52 -25.95
CA GLU A 603 -20.06 9.45 -26.13
C GLU A 603 -19.39 10.83 -26.06
N SER A 604 -20.01 11.88 -26.64
CA SER A 604 -19.48 13.25 -26.59
C SER A 604 -19.36 13.78 -25.16
N VAL A 605 -20.37 13.54 -24.32
CA VAL A 605 -20.35 13.89 -22.90
C VAL A 605 -19.30 13.07 -22.16
N MET A 606 -19.16 11.78 -22.50
CA MET A 606 -18.11 10.93 -21.93
C MET A 606 -16.71 11.45 -22.29
N LYS A 607 -16.47 11.87 -23.54
CA LYS A 607 -15.21 12.51 -23.99
C LYS A 607 -14.91 13.74 -23.14
N GLN A 608 -15.90 14.63 -22.94
CA GLN A 608 -15.71 15.81 -22.11
C GLN A 608 -15.37 15.45 -20.65
N TYR A 609 -16.04 14.45 -20.07
CA TYR A 609 -15.72 14.00 -18.71
C TYR A 609 -14.33 13.41 -18.59
N VAL A 610 -13.86 12.69 -19.61
CA VAL A 610 -12.49 12.16 -19.65
C VAL A 610 -11.49 13.31 -19.73
N ILE A 611 -11.69 14.28 -20.64
CA ILE A 611 -10.85 15.49 -20.77
C ILE A 611 -10.77 16.23 -19.43
N ASN A 612 -11.92 16.59 -18.86
CA ASN A 612 -12.00 17.31 -17.57
C ASN A 612 -11.30 16.54 -16.44
N ALA A 613 -11.42 15.22 -16.42
CA ALA A 613 -10.77 14.40 -15.40
C ALA A 613 -9.24 14.37 -15.57
N VAL A 614 -8.74 14.29 -16.81
CA VAL A 614 -7.30 14.35 -17.12
C VAL A 614 -6.73 15.73 -16.79
N ASP A 615 -7.41 16.80 -17.20
CA ASP A 615 -6.98 18.19 -16.96
C ASP A 615 -7.03 18.58 -15.47
N SER A 616 -7.81 17.86 -14.66
CA SER A 616 -7.90 18.11 -13.21
C SER A 616 -6.69 17.63 -12.40
N VAL A 617 -5.70 16.96 -13.02
CA VAL A 617 -4.50 16.46 -12.34
C VAL A 617 -3.58 17.65 -12.03
N PRO A 618 -3.38 18.02 -10.75
CA PRO A 618 -2.58 19.19 -10.41
C PRO A 618 -1.09 18.97 -10.67
N LEU A 619 -0.38 20.00 -11.14
CA LEU A 619 1.07 19.97 -11.34
C LEU A 619 1.83 19.54 -10.08
N LEU A 620 1.38 19.99 -8.90
CA LEU A 620 1.95 19.58 -7.63
C LEU A 620 1.88 18.05 -7.42
N SER A 621 0.78 17.41 -7.82
CA SER A 621 0.65 15.96 -7.74
C SER A 621 1.59 15.26 -8.71
N ILE A 622 1.72 15.77 -9.94
CA ILE A 622 2.64 15.25 -10.95
C ILE A 622 4.09 15.30 -10.44
N ARG A 623 4.51 16.41 -9.82
CA ARG A 623 5.83 16.54 -9.19
C ARG A 623 6.06 15.51 -8.08
N LYS A 624 5.05 15.25 -7.24
CA LYS A 624 5.11 14.21 -6.20
C LYS A 624 5.18 12.80 -6.78
N PHE A 625 4.52 12.54 -7.91
CA PHE A 625 4.60 11.26 -8.62
C PHE A 625 5.99 11.07 -9.21
N ALA A 626 6.56 12.09 -9.86
CA ALA A 626 7.94 12.07 -10.33
C ALA A 626 8.96 11.85 -9.19
N ALA A 627 8.76 12.49 -8.03
CA ALA A 627 9.57 12.26 -6.84
C ALA A 627 9.47 10.81 -6.32
N ARG A 628 8.30 10.18 -6.45
CA ARG A 628 8.12 8.76 -6.13
C ARG A 628 8.89 7.87 -7.12
N THR A 629 8.79 8.13 -8.42
CA THR A 629 9.58 7.44 -9.45
C THR A 629 11.08 7.56 -9.17
N GLN A 630 11.56 8.75 -8.83
CA GLN A 630 12.96 8.98 -8.47
C GLN A 630 13.43 8.10 -7.31
N ARG A 631 12.60 7.91 -6.27
CA ARG A 631 12.91 6.99 -5.17
C ARG A 631 13.01 5.53 -5.61
N PHE A 632 12.17 5.07 -6.54
CA PHE A 632 12.32 3.71 -7.08
C PHE A 632 13.64 3.56 -7.84
N ILE A 633 14.01 4.55 -8.65
CA ILE A 633 15.29 4.59 -9.35
C ILE A 633 16.45 4.52 -8.37
N ASP A 634 16.42 5.31 -7.31
CA ASP A 634 17.43 5.29 -6.26
C ASP A 634 17.48 3.94 -5.53
N ALA A 635 16.34 3.29 -5.29
CA ALA A 635 16.29 1.95 -4.71
C ALA A 635 16.97 0.91 -5.60
N TYR A 636 16.65 0.91 -6.91
CA TYR A 636 17.23 -0.03 -7.86
C TYR A 636 18.72 0.18 -8.08
N ALA A 637 19.18 1.43 -8.09
CA ALA A 637 20.60 1.77 -8.16
C ALA A 637 21.38 1.32 -6.91
N MET A 638 20.72 1.21 -5.76
CA MET A 638 21.31 0.63 -4.53
C MET A 638 21.24 -0.90 -4.50
N GLY A 639 20.85 -1.55 -5.61
CA GLY A 639 20.74 -3.00 -5.70
C GLY A 639 19.48 -3.59 -5.05
N ARG A 640 18.54 -2.77 -4.58
CA ARG A 640 17.26 -3.29 -4.03
C ARG A 640 16.39 -3.80 -5.16
N CYS A 641 15.73 -4.94 -4.95
CA CYS A 641 14.86 -5.57 -5.94
C CYS A 641 13.45 -5.84 -5.41
N GLY A 642 12.49 -6.02 -6.31
CA GLY A 642 11.11 -6.43 -6.01
C GLY A 642 10.46 -5.78 -4.76
N PRO A 643 10.00 -6.58 -3.78
CA PRO A 643 9.35 -6.07 -2.57
C PRO A 643 10.22 -5.12 -1.73
N GLU A 644 11.54 -5.33 -1.70
CA GLU A 644 12.47 -4.52 -0.91
C GLU A 644 12.57 -3.10 -1.50
N ALA A 645 12.66 -2.98 -2.83
CA ALA A 645 12.63 -1.69 -3.51
C ALA A 645 11.32 -0.93 -3.20
N THR A 646 10.19 -1.65 -3.18
CA THR A 646 8.89 -1.08 -2.84
C THR A 646 8.83 -0.62 -1.39
N GLU A 647 9.26 -1.45 -0.45
CA GLU A 647 9.32 -1.13 0.96
C GLU A 647 10.22 0.07 1.22
N TRP A 648 11.39 0.12 0.60
CA TRP A 648 12.28 1.26 0.71
C TRP A 648 11.66 2.53 0.13
N ALA A 649 11.16 2.49 -1.11
CA ALA A 649 10.60 3.66 -1.77
C ALA A 649 9.32 4.17 -1.07
N THR A 650 8.53 3.31 -0.43
CA THR A 650 7.21 3.67 0.14
C THR A 650 7.12 3.74 1.66
N LYS A 651 7.92 2.98 2.42
CA LYS A 651 7.83 2.90 3.89
C LYS A 651 8.96 3.65 4.61
N MET A 652 10.20 3.57 4.12
CA MET A 652 11.33 4.28 4.78
C MET A 652 11.12 5.80 4.84
N PHE A 653 10.32 6.35 3.91
CA PHE A 653 10.02 7.76 3.82
C PHE A 653 8.69 8.18 4.46
N ARG A 654 8.00 7.31 5.21
CA ARG A 654 6.79 7.72 5.95
C ARG A 654 7.08 8.53 7.21
N SER A 655 8.34 8.59 7.67
CA SER A 655 8.72 9.42 8.81
C SER A 655 9.07 10.84 8.36
N HIS A 656 8.59 11.85 9.10
CA HIS A 656 8.78 13.28 8.81
C HIS A 656 10.24 13.78 8.78
N ARG A 657 11.26 12.92 8.96
CA ARG A 657 12.62 13.35 9.35
C ARG A 657 13.80 12.79 8.56
N GLN A 658 13.66 11.94 7.55
CA GLN A 658 14.84 11.43 6.82
C GLN A 658 14.61 11.30 5.31
N THR A 659 15.16 12.25 4.55
CA THR A 659 15.67 11.97 3.20
C THR A 659 17.00 11.20 3.38
N PRO A 660 17.22 10.07 2.69
CA PRO A 660 18.53 9.44 2.64
C PRO A 660 19.57 10.46 2.20
N LYS A 661 20.77 10.40 2.78
CA LYS A 661 21.93 11.11 2.21
C LYS A 661 22.09 10.61 0.78
N TYR A 662 22.10 11.53 -0.18
CA TYR A 662 22.48 11.25 -1.56
C TYR A 662 23.81 10.49 -1.54
N VAL A 663 23.82 9.29 -2.11
CA VAL A 663 25.04 8.50 -2.25
C VAL A 663 25.63 8.90 -3.57
N ASP A 664 26.76 9.60 -3.51
CA ASP A 664 27.54 9.95 -4.67
C ASP A 664 28.20 8.68 -5.24
N THR A 665 27.69 8.19 -6.36
CA THR A 665 28.16 6.93 -6.97
C THR A 665 29.39 7.08 -7.84
N GLU A 666 30.06 8.24 -7.83
CA GLU A 666 31.42 8.37 -8.43
C GLU A 666 32.44 7.40 -7.79
N ARG A 667 32.10 6.71 -6.69
CA ARG A 667 32.89 5.60 -6.10
C ARG A 667 32.57 4.19 -6.60
N ILE A 668 31.61 3.99 -7.52
CA ILE A 668 31.26 2.65 -8.04
C ILE A 668 31.89 2.37 -9.43
N PHE A 669 32.49 3.38 -10.05
CA PHE A 669 33.24 3.22 -11.31
C PHE A 669 34.71 3.67 -11.17
N LEU A 670 35.43 3.04 -10.24
CA LEU A 670 36.87 2.82 -10.36
C LEU A 670 37.13 1.31 -10.47
#